data_AF-A0A1V6NGF5-F1
#
_entry.id   AF-A0A1V6NGF5-F1
#
_cell.length_a   1.000
_cell.length_b   1.000
_cell.length_c   1.000
_cell.angle_alpha   90.00
_cell.angle_beta   90.00
_cell.angle_gamma   90.00
#
_symmetry.space_group_name_H-M   'P 1'
#
loop_
_entity.id
_entity.type
_entity.pdbx_description
1 polymer ?
#
loop_
_entity_poly.entity_id
_entity_poly.type
_entity_poly.pdbx_seq_one_letter_code
_entity_poly.pdbx_strand_id
1 'polypeptide(L)'
;MAPFRIVIVGGGIAGFTAAIALRGPNRHIIILEQSTLNKEIGALISLQPNVSRIVESKWNLSEELLEARQMVDEGFRIYNTEGQLEIQPLCEFRRELLTVMLLKGTVTLDSGEIVEGDLIVGADGIHSVLRKHVLEEAIGPMPTGYSAYRLMMPTEILEREEPDFCAKINPQEPFTSMIVAHDCRLIMGPGRQGEVYGIVALVPDDQMTEDPHAKQSWVAEGDLKKMVETFADFPSWVTNIFKHSADLGLWQLRDLDPLRTWHRGRVLIIGDAAHAMLPTQGQGASQAIEDSEALGAFFEEIVEPPSLEILTKALEDIFQARYARACLIQAYSRQAAKQATDQGNKVVTIDVLQRHQAVHRKDENEGKKTPRRARERAIEACDACATAKLSCDNERPCQRCQSKQVECVAERSRLSNHNNASFPQCSPMTTTPDSRLSDFSVPPATEYSGGHEIYDANFAQDLTVYPFIPSTLPVYPDLNNFPAFFEQVMQPNVEMELPQETQQPRGVFDFMLDTDFIFPEDDLFDTNFMPDLDRIIDTGPSIYGSEDLQNPQLGDHESASRRAAAFRKSFWLWVPEKNQHAFSEERGIPLRDGDTISPNHRNKLQSLQIPGKLSMHSRDDIFKLVVQTAGSRLSVSSFPSAEYLDTLIKVGIGKRTETDAWIHPYTFYDQKLRPELLIGLVAAGCVCCGLASINKTGIVLQEITRVSLAQLQVEDDNSVLRDLQWLQASMLWLDIGIFCGYRRKMQIAESYLQPLCTAFRRAAAFDRSTYSTVTPYMAGDDEPSLNNVWHEWVRQESLKRLAYHLFGHDVEVAMAMNRPALTSYTELTLPFPAARDLWLAPTATAWRDLWNTKYSVVEVSDFSLRDLLSDPSLMTNIPMGVDFNIARTALLEGMANQVWGTRQQMVLSQGSKPDTRAMARLWLQSRQDDLYTTLKTIPENPPAPPPVTTLLNEFVMMYLHFDFDAIQRFVGTLGELDARRAYPGLRDWSHTKEARTGIWHAGQTLRAARTVKSFQLRGFDAMAIYHAALVLWVYGLLQCGELKQLEAKTPMNETDLPPCVSLDGPEDMTTKAFLGHGIGRPGLTMTQGGPDGDTPIFCELSKPRSVMAVARQVFEGNCPCPFPEDRPPPMIQNLCELIEDLGNLP
;
A
#
# COMPACT_ATOMS: atom_id res chain seq x y z
N MET A 1 -22.57 17.43 48.48
CA MET A 1 -21.54 16.45 48.06
C MET A 1 -20.24 16.83 48.73
N ALA A 2 -19.31 15.91 48.95
CA ALA A 2 -17.97 16.25 49.40
C ALA A 2 -17.10 16.64 48.18
N PRO A 3 -16.21 17.63 48.27
CA PRO A 3 -15.31 17.97 47.18
C PRO A 3 -14.25 16.88 47.02
N PHE A 4 -13.94 16.50 45.77
CA PHE A 4 -12.86 15.56 45.47
C PHE A 4 -11.50 16.29 45.58
N ARG A 5 -10.73 15.96 46.63
CA ARG A 5 -9.45 16.61 46.92
C ARG A 5 -8.33 15.91 46.16
N ILE A 6 -7.59 16.68 45.35
CA ILE A 6 -6.45 16.20 44.58
C ILE A 6 -5.23 16.99 45.04
N VAL A 7 -4.18 16.29 45.47
CA VAL A 7 -2.90 16.92 45.85
C VAL A 7 -1.85 16.56 44.82
N ILE A 8 -1.33 17.56 44.12
CA ILE A 8 -0.30 17.43 43.10
C ILE A 8 1.01 17.93 43.70
N VAL A 9 2.08 17.17 43.46
CA VAL A 9 3.36 17.36 44.12
C VAL A 9 4.43 17.58 43.06
N GLY A 10 5.07 18.75 43.12
CA GLY A 10 5.99 19.26 42.12
C GLY A 10 5.28 20.23 41.17
N GLY A 11 5.70 21.48 41.17
CA GLY A 11 5.29 22.54 40.24
C GLY A 11 6.08 22.52 38.92
N GLY A 12 6.56 21.35 38.49
CA GLY A 12 7.11 21.18 37.14
C GLY A 12 6.01 21.13 36.08
N ILE A 13 6.41 21.02 34.81
CA ILE A 13 5.48 20.89 33.66
C ILE A 13 4.40 19.85 33.96
N ALA A 14 4.81 18.61 34.28
CA ALA A 14 3.94 17.48 34.61
C ALA A 14 2.88 17.79 35.68
N GLY A 15 3.22 18.61 36.69
CA GLY A 15 2.33 18.95 37.79
C GLY A 15 1.30 20.00 37.39
N PHE A 16 1.74 21.07 36.72
CA PHE A 16 0.81 22.08 36.20
C PHE A 16 -0.10 21.51 35.10
N THR A 17 0.41 20.65 34.22
CA THR A 17 -0.39 20.02 33.16
C THR A 17 -1.40 19.03 33.73
N ALA A 18 -1.04 18.23 34.74
CA ALA A 18 -2.01 17.42 35.48
C ALA A 18 -3.04 18.29 36.22
N ALA A 19 -2.63 19.43 36.78
CA ALA A 19 -3.54 20.39 37.42
C ALA A 19 -4.51 21.08 36.45
N ILE A 20 -4.17 21.15 35.16
CA ILE A 20 -5.04 21.64 34.08
C ILE A 20 -6.00 20.53 33.64
N ALA A 21 -5.48 19.36 33.30
CA ALA A 21 -6.27 18.24 32.80
C ALA A 21 -7.27 17.68 33.85
N LEU A 22 -6.95 17.76 35.14
CA LEU A 22 -7.85 17.32 36.21
C LEU A 22 -8.90 18.37 36.63
N ARG A 23 -8.93 19.57 36.02
CA ARG A 23 -9.96 20.59 36.30
C ARG A 23 -11.36 20.02 36.04
N GLY A 24 -12.32 20.35 36.90
CA GLY A 24 -13.69 19.89 36.77
C GLY A 24 -14.58 20.35 37.93
N PRO A 25 -15.92 20.25 37.80
CA PRO A 25 -16.84 20.61 38.87
C PRO A 25 -16.61 19.73 40.11
N ASN A 26 -16.81 20.31 41.30
CA ASN A 26 -16.65 19.65 42.60
C ASN A 26 -15.22 19.11 42.92
N ARG A 27 -14.19 19.51 42.17
CA ARG A 27 -12.78 19.15 42.44
C ARG A 27 -12.04 20.28 43.15
N HIS A 28 -11.15 19.94 44.07
CA HIS A 28 -10.29 20.87 44.79
C HIS A 28 -8.81 20.44 44.65
N ILE A 29 -8.07 21.13 43.78
CA ILE A 29 -6.69 20.81 43.43
C ILE A 29 -5.74 21.67 44.28
N ILE A 30 -4.77 21.05 44.94
CA ILE A 30 -3.68 21.69 45.68
C ILE A 30 -2.38 21.32 44.98
N ILE A 31 -1.61 22.29 44.51
CA ILE A 31 -0.24 22.07 43.99
C ILE A 31 0.74 22.43 45.10
N LEU A 32 1.72 21.55 45.33
CA LEU A 32 2.77 21.73 46.32
C LEU A 32 4.13 21.82 45.62
N GLU A 33 4.78 22.96 45.77
CA GLU A 33 6.09 23.30 45.19
C GLU A 33 6.95 24.00 46.26
N GLN A 34 8.27 23.78 46.20
CA GLN A 34 9.25 24.20 47.21
C GLN A 34 10.18 25.32 46.72
N SER A 35 10.40 25.42 45.42
CA SER A 35 11.21 26.46 44.79
C SER A 35 10.44 27.77 44.70
N THR A 36 11.16 28.88 44.73
CA THR A 36 10.55 30.23 44.70
C THR A 36 10.16 30.69 43.29
N LEU A 37 10.35 29.85 42.25
CA LEU A 37 10.10 30.13 40.83
C LEU A 37 10.78 31.40 40.23
N ASN A 38 11.62 32.10 41.01
CA ASN A 38 12.10 33.46 40.72
C ASN A 38 13.36 33.56 39.86
N LYS A 39 13.85 32.47 39.24
CA LYS A 39 15.05 32.51 38.36
C LYS A 39 14.95 31.52 37.21
N GLU A 40 15.17 32.00 35.99
CA GLU A 40 15.29 31.16 34.80
C GLU A 40 16.61 30.36 34.87
N ILE A 41 16.53 29.02 34.85
CA ILE A 41 17.69 28.12 34.89
C ILE A 41 17.55 27.18 33.69
N GLY A 42 17.97 27.66 32.51
CA GLY A 42 17.31 27.32 31.25
C GLY A 42 18.18 26.76 30.11
N ALA A 43 17.50 26.04 29.24
CA ALA A 43 17.67 25.84 27.80
C ALA A 43 16.25 25.50 27.29
N LEU A 44 16.03 25.55 25.98
CA LEU A 44 14.68 25.62 25.40
C LEU A 44 13.79 24.38 25.61
N ILE A 45 12.49 24.60 25.45
CA ILE A 45 11.34 23.79 25.92
C ILE A 45 10.29 23.80 24.78
N SER A 46 9.96 22.62 24.23
CA SER A 46 9.59 22.50 22.80
C SER A 46 8.11 22.35 22.43
N LEU A 47 7.36 21.51 23.16
CA LEU A 47 6.02 21.00 22.79
C LEU A 47 5.96 20.29 21.43
N GLN A 48 6.32 19.01 21.41
CA GLN A 48 6.35 18.19 20.20
C GLN A 48 4.94 17.90 19.63
N PRO A 49 4.77 17.62 18.32
CA PRO A 49 3.45 17.57 17.66
C PRO A 49 2.41 16.61 18.26
N ASN A 50 2.84 15.57 18.98
CA ASN A 50 1.95 14.68 19.73
C ASN A 50 1.23 15.36 20.91
N VAL A 51 1.67 16.55 21.34
CA VAL A 51 1.10 17.28 22.48
C VAL A 51 0.73 18.73 22.20
N SER A 52 1.34 19.42 21.22
CA SER A 52 1.03 20.82 20.90
C SER A 52 -0.48 21.02 20.68
N ARG A 53 -1.09 20.15 19.87
CA ARG A 53 -2.55 20.14 19.62
C ARG A 53 -3.40 19.93 20.88
N ILE A 54 -2.92 19.19 21.89
CA ILE A 54 -3.65 19.00 23.16
C ILE A 54 -3.67 20.32 23.93
N VAL A 55 -2.51 20.95 24.09
CA VAL A 55 -2.32 22.22 24.81
C VAL A 55 -3.10 23.36 24.14
N GLU A 56 -2.98 23.49 22.81
CA GLU A 56 -3.67 24.52 22.02
C GLU A 56 -5.18 24.29 21.95
N SER A 57 -5.63 23.10 21.49
CA SER A 57 -7.03 22.91 21.07
C SER A 57 -7.93 22.21 22.09
N LYS A 58 -7.38 21.43 23.03
CA LYS A 58 -8.19 20.79 24.10
C LYS A 58 -8.11 21.55 25.42
N TRP A 59 -6.93 22.10 25.77
CA TRP A 59 -6.75 22.86 27.00
C TRP A 59 -6.90 24.38 26.80
N ASN A 60 -7.00 24.85 25.55
CA ASN A 60 -7.24 26.25 25.16
C ASN A 60 -6.20 27.23 25.74
N LEU A 61 -4.91 26.90 25.60
CA LEU A 61 -3.79 27.72 26.10
C LEU A 61 -3.05 28.50 24.99
N SER A 62 -3.66 28.62 23.80
CA SER A 62 -3.03 29.24 22.63
C SER A 62 -2.76 30.73 22.81
N GLU A 63 -3.59 31.46 23.55
CA GLU A 63 -3.37 32.90 23.82
C GLU A 63 -2.22 33.08 24.81
N GLU A 64 -2.17 32.31 25.89
CA GLU A 64 -1.09 32.33 26.88
C GLU A 64 0.26 31.89 26.30
N LEU A 65 0.28 30.94 25.34
CA LEU A 65 1.48 30.55 24.60
C LEU A 65 1.98 31.64 23.65
N LEU A 66 1.08 32.42 23.05
CA LEU A 66 1.43 33.60 22.25
C LEU A 66 1.97 34.75 23.13
N GLU A 67 1.37 35.00 24.29
CA GLU A 67 1.91 35.94 25.29
C GLU A 67 3.29 35.52 25.81
N ALA A 68 3.52 34.21 25.98
CA ALA A 68 4.82 33.63 26.33
C ALA A 68 5.88 33.70 25.22
N ARG A 69 5.54 34.25 24.04
CA ARG A 69 6.41 34.39 22.86
C ARG A 69 6.95 33.05 22.36
N GLN A 70 6.09 32.03 22.27
CA GLN A 70 6.50 30.76 21.68
C GLN A 70 7.05 30.94 20.25
N MET A 71 7.97 30.05 19.86
CA MET A 71 8.53 29.97 18.51
C MET A 71 8.20 28.59 17.98
N VAL A 72 7.62 28.52 16.78
CA VAL A 72 7.25 27.24 16.14
C VAL A 72 8.44 26.78 15.32
N ASP A 73 9.10 25.69 15.73
CA ASP A 73 10.22 25.09 14.98
C ASP A 73 9.70 24.46 13.67
N GLU A 74 10.23 24.92 12.53
CA GLU A 74 9.90 24.45 11.18
C GLU A 74 10.76 23.25 10.75
N GLY A 75 11.85 22.93 11.47
CA GLY A 75 12.68 21.79 11.17
C GLY A 75 14.05 21.79 11.85
N PHE A 76 14.55 20.61 12.18
CA PHE A 76 15.95 20.49 12.56
C PHE A 76 16.86 20.60 11.34
N ARG A 77 18.11 21.02 11.53
CA ARG A 77 19.14 21.04 10.48
C ARG A 77 20.39 20.32 10.99
N ILE A 78 20.63 19.10 10.52
CA ILE A 78 21.82 18.31 10.91
C ILE A 78 22.98 18.69 9.97
N TYR A 79 24.05 19.25 10.54
CA TYR A 79 25.28 19.60 9.85
C TYR A 79 26.42 18.66 10.25
N ASN A 80 27.30 18.33 9.29
CA ASN A 80 28.54 17.63 9.55
C ASN A 80 29.67 18.59 10.02
N THR A 81 30.85 18.03 10.32
CA THR A 81 32.04 18.78 10.76
C THR A 81 32.60 19.79 9.75
N GLU A 82 32.05 19.85 8.53
CA GLU A 82 32.47 20.80 7.49
C GLU A 82 31.41 21.91 7.26
N GLY A 83 30.31 21.88 8.03
CA GLY A 83 29.21 22.84 7.90
C GLY A 83 28.33 22.59 6.67
N GLN A 84 28.28 21.35 6.17
CA GLN A 84 27.37 20.93 5.11
C GLN A 84 26.12 20.29 5.74
N LEU A 85 24.94 20.57 5.17
CA LEU A 85 23.63 20.10 5.65
C LEU A 85 23.33 18.70 5.10
N GLU A 86 22.98 17.75 5.98
CA GLU A 86 22.76 16.35 5.59
C GLU A 86 21.31 15.85 5.77
N ILE A 87 20.62 16.15 6.89
CA ILE A 87 19.25 15.63 7.20
C ILE A 87 18.42 16.65 8.04
N GLN A 88 17.08 16.62 7.95
CA GLN A 88 16.12 17.50 8.66
C GLN A 88 14.99 16.76 9.45
N PRO A 89 15.12 16.52 10.79
CA PRO A 89 14.02 15.96 11.64
C PRO A 89 13.94 16.42 13.13
N LEU A 90 12.75 16.80 13.65
CA LEU A 90 12.50 17.46 14.97
C LEU A 90 12.46 16.53 16.23
N CYS A 91 12.39 16.95 17.53
CA CYS A 91 12.23 18.27 18.22
C CYS A 91 12.96 18.33 19.62
N GLU A 92 12.86 19.42 20.41
CA GLU A 92 13.64 19.71 21.67
C GLU A 92 12.89 19.50 23.04
N PHE A 93 13.46 19.83 24.25
CA PHE A 93 12.76 20.08 25.58
C PHE A 93 13.64 20.23 26.92
N ARG A 94 13.00 20.62 28.06
CA ARG A 94 13.55 20.69 29.48
C ARG A 94 12.52 20.42 30.66
N ARG A 95 12.85 20.77 31.94
CA ARG A 95 12.49 20.15 33.29
C ARG A 95 12.43 21.20 34.48
N GLU A 96 12.12 21.05 35.81
CA GLU A 96 11.71 20.06 36.90
C GLU A 96 11.37 20.85 38.25
N LEU A 97 11.23 20.48 39.58
CA LEU A 97 11.32 19.30 40.52
C LEU A 97 10.85 19.59 42.03
N LEU A 98 10.02 18.74 42.73
CA LEU A 98 10.08 18.18 44.16
C LEU A 98 8.73 17.72 44.82
N THR A 99 8.65 17.35 46.15
CA THR A 99 8.39 15.96 46.66
C THR A 99 7.56 15.75 47.99
N VAL A 100 6.93 14.56 48.22
CA VAL A 100 6.00 14.20 49.38
C VAL A 100 6.02 12.70 49.88
N MET A 101 5.26 12.36 50.97
CA MET A 101 5.02 11.01 51.57
C MET A 101 3.57 10.45 51.41
N LEU A 102 3.37 9.12 51.58
CA LEU A 102 2.11 8.40 51.25
C LEU A 102 1.71 7.28 52.24
N LEU A 103 0.43 7.24 52.67
CA LEU A 103 -0.36 6.00 52.88
C LEU A 103 -1.83 6.22 53.31
N LYS A 104 -2.16 7.35 53.96
CA LYS A 104 -3.56 7.73 54.26
C LYS A 104 -4.22 8.65 53.22
N GLY A 105 -3.51 8.99 52.14
CA GLY A 105 -3.79 10.21 51.36
C GLY A 105 -3.28 11.49 52.04
N THR A 106 -2.45 11.36 53.09
CA THR A 106 -1.92 12.48 53.88
C THR A 106 -0.51 12.84 53.46
N VAL A 107 -0.31 14.11 53.13
CA VAL A 107 0.94 14.78 52.80
C VAL A 107 1.44 15.55 54.01
N THR A 108 2.75 15.55 54.29
CA THR A 108 3.33 16.39 55.35
C THR A 108 4.32 17.38 54.74
N LEU A 109 4.17 18.65 55.09
CA LEU A 109 5.01 19.77 54.63
C LEU A 109 6.16 20.03 55.62
N ASP A 110 7.22 20.72 55.20
CA ASP A 110 8.34 21.12 56.06
C ASP A 110 7.92 22.04 57.22
N SER A 111 6.76 22.68 57.13
CA SER A 111 6.11 23.43 58.23
C SER A 111 5.58 22.54 59.36
N GLY A 112 5.54 21.21 59.17
CA GLY A 112 4.86 20.25 60.04
C GLY A 112 3.34 20.13 59.78
N GLU A 113 2.81 20.87 58.81
CA GLU A 113 1.40 20.81 58.40
C GLU A 113 1.08 19.51 57.66
N ILE A 114 -0.15 18.99 57.84
CA ILE A 114 -0.63 17.77 57.20
C ILE A 114 -1.81 18.10 56.28
N VAL A 115 -1.63 17.88 54.98
CA VAL A 115 -2.63 18.11 53.93
C VAL A 115 -3.23 16.77 53.51
N GLU A 116 -4.56 16.65 53.46
CA GLU A 116 -5.23 15.41 53.04
C GLU A 116 -5.81 15.52 51.62
N GLY A 117 -5.46 14.55 50.77
CA GLY A 117 -5.99 14.35 49.42
C GLY A 117 -6.61 12.97 49.23
N ASP A 118 -7.67 12.90 48.43
CA ASP A 118 -8.34 11.65 48.08
C ASP A 118 -7.63 10.97 46.88
N LEU A 119 -6.92 11.75 46.06
CA LEU A 119 -5.90 11.36 45.08
C LEU A 119 -4.63 12.19 45.32
N ILE A 120 -3.45 11.57 45.20
CA ILE A 120 -2.15 12.25 45.15
C ILE A 120 -1.47 11.97 43.81
N VAL A 121 -0.96 13.01 43.15
CA VAL A 121 -0.19 12.90 41.89
C VAL A 121 1.24 13.35 42.13
N GLY A 122 2.21 12.45 41.91
CA GLY A 122 3.64 12.73 41.98
C GLY A 122 4.19 13.16 40.63
N ALA A 123 4.32 14.47 40.46
CA ALA A 123 5.07 15.11 39.38
C ALA A 123 6.50 15.51 39.85
N ASP A 124 6.99 14.86 40.92
CA ASP A 124 8.20 15.21 41.66
C ASP A 124 9.52 14.75 41.01
N GLY A 125 9.55 14.70 39.67
CA GLY A 125 10.73 14.58 38.81
C GLY A 125 11.68 13.41 39.06
N ILE A 126 12.85 13.45 38.45
CA ILE A 126 13.81 12.34 38.45
C ILE A 126 14.28 11.96 39.86
N HIS A 127 14.28 12.92 40.81
CA HIS A 127 14.61 12.70 42.22
C HIS A 127 13.40 12.41 43.13
N SER A 128 12.25 12.05 42.55
CA SER A 128 11.00 11.71 43.25
C SER A 128 11.20 10.79 44.46
N VAL A 129 10.71 11.23 45.63
CA VAL A 129 10.58 10.36 46.81
C VAL A 129 9.15 9.81 46.90
N LEU A 130 8.18 10.34 46.16
CA LEU A 130 6.91 9.63 45.94
C LEU A 130 7.14 8.28 45.25
N ARG A 131 8.06 8.20 44.27
CA ARG A 131 8.50 6.93 43.66
C ARG A 131 8.97 5.93 44.70
N LYS A 132 9.76 6.34 45.69
CA LYS A 132 10.22 5.46 46.79
C LYS A 132 9.04 4.88 47.60
N HIS A 133 7.98 5.65 47.79
CA HIS A 133 6.79 5.22 48.55
C HIS A 133 5.83 4.37 47.72
N VAL A 134 5.69 4.66 46.41
CA VAL A 134 4.95 3.83 45.43
C VAL A 134 5.63 2.48 45.26
N LEU A 135 6.96 2.44 45.13
CA LEU A 135 7.71 1.22 44.85
C LEU A 135 8.14 0.44 46.10
N GLU A 136 8.10 1.03 47.30
CA GLU A 136 8.72 0.50 48.54
C GLU A 136 10.25 0.31 48.47
N GLU A 137 10.87 0.78 47.39
CA GLU A 137 12.27 0.57 47.06
C GLU A 137 12.89 1.89 46.61
N ALA A 138 14.14 2.15 47.01
CA ALA A 138 14.83 3.40 46.74
C ALA A 138 15.50 3.41 45.36
N ILE A 139 14.70 3.33 44.29
CA ILE A 139 15.21 3.42 42.91
C ILE A 139 15.66 4.86 42.61
N GLY A 140 16.98 5.07 42.70
CA GLY A 140 17.66 6.31 42.35
C GLY A 140 18.04 6.39 40.86
N PRO A 141 18.29 7.60 40.34
CA PRO A 141 18.57 7.80 38.91
C PRO A 141 20.00 7.46 38.50
N MET A 142 20.11 6.70 37.42
CA MET A 142 21.36 6.10 36.97
C MET A 142 22.18 7.07 36.11
N PRO A 143 23.51 7.11 36.23
CA PRO A 143 24.36 7.86 35.32
C PRO A 143 24.37 7.21 33.95
N THR A 144 24.21 7.98 32.87
CA THR A 144 24.14 7.44 31.51
C THR A 144 25.49 7.42 30.77
N GLY A 145 26.58 7.82 31.43
CA GLY A 145 27.90 7.99 30.81
C GLY A 145 28.05 9.24 29.94
N TYR A 146 27.06 10.14 29.96
CA TYR A 146 27.06 11.40 29.22
C TYR A 146 26.77 12.58 30.15
N SER A 147 27.40 13.70 29.86
CA SER A 147 27.13 15.01 30.44
C SER A 147 26.66 15.98 29.35
N ALA A 148 26.05 17.10 29.75
CA ALA A 148 25.63 18.15 28.83
C ALA A 148 25.95 19.54 29.38
N TYR A 149 26.82 20.26 28.67
CA TYR A 149 26.92 21.71 28.83
C TYR A 149 25.67 22.39 28.28
N ARG A 150 25.22 23.46 28.93
CA ARG A 150 23.98 24.16 28.64
C ARG A 150 24.20 25.67 28.76
N LEU A 151 23.82 26.38 27.71
CA LEU A 151 24.13 27.78 27.46
C LEU A 151 22.90 28.50 26.89
N MET A 152 22.76 29.78 27.21
CA MET A 152 21.83 30.72 26.55
C MET A 152 22.57 32.02 26.24
N MET A 153 22.24 32.69 25.14
CA MET A 153 22.78 34.02 24.80
C MET A 153 21.77 34.85 24.01
N PRO A 154 21.78 36.20 24.11
CA PRO A 154 20.99 37.05 23.22
C PRO A 154 21.49 36.96 21.78
N THR A 155 20.57 36.84 20.83
CA THR A 155 20.89 36.65 19.40
C THR A 155 21.67 37.84 18.82
N GLU A 156 21.37 39.06 19.27
CA GLU A 156 22.07 40.30 18.90
C GLU A 156 23.60 40.27 19.10
N ILE A 157 24.11 39.41 20.01
CA ILE A 157 25.55 39.27 20.25
C ILE A 157 26.19 38.41 19.16
N LEU A 158 25.53 37.32 18.76
CA LEU A 158 26.01 36.42 17.69
C LEU A 158 26.07 37.16 16.35
N GLU A 159 25.01 37.92 16.02
CA GLU A 159 24.94 38.73 14.79
C GLU A 159 26.03 39.80 14.71
N ARG A 160 26.40 40.39 15.85
CA ARG A 160 27.42 41.45 15.93
C ARG A 160 28.85 40.92 15.92
N GLU A 161 29.10 39.79 16.58
CA GLU A 161 30.46 39.37 16.95
C GLU A 161 30.92 38.06 16.29
N GLU A 162 30.01 37.23 15.74
CA GLU A 162 30.34 35.99 15.02
C GLU A 162 29.65 35.92 13.64
N PRO A 163 30.01 36.81 12.69
CA PRO A 163 29.38 36.84 11.36
C PRO A 163 29.62 35.55 10.55
N ASP A 164 30.73 34.84 10.78
CA ASP A 164 31.02 33.55 10.14
C ASP A 164 30.07 32.43 10.60
N PHE A 165 29.57 32.49 11.83
CA PHE A 165 28.50 31.61 12.31
C PHE A 165 27.18 31.96 11.63
N CYS A 166 26.82 33.24 11.63
CA CYS A 166 25.57 33.73 11.03
C CYS A 166 25.49 33.49 9.51
N ALA A 167 26.63 33.41 8.82
CA ALA A 167 26.73 33.04 7.40
C ALA A 167 26.55 31.53 7.12
N LYS A 168 26.42 30.70 8.16
CA LYS A 168 26.21 29.24 8.08
C LYS A 168 24.90 28.78 8.71
N ILE A 169 24.53 29.40 9.83
CA ILE A 169 23.31 29.16 10.59
C ILE A 169 22.74 30.53 10.93
N ASN A 170 21.61 30.90 10.33
CA ASN A 170 20.90 32.13 10.65
C ASN A 170 20.20 31.96 12.02
N PRO A 171 20.57 32.70 13.08
CA PRO A 171 20.06 32.47 14.42
C PRO A 171 18.64 33.03 14.65
N GLN A 172 18.04 33.75 13.69
CA GLN A 172 16.62 34.15 13.77
C GLN A 172 15.67 33.20 13.01
N GLU A 173 16.19 32.30 12.17
CA GLU A 173 15.35 31.32 11.46
C GLU A 173 14.82 30.24 12.43
N PRO A 174 13.53 29.86 12.37
CA PRO A 174 12.90 28.92 13.30
C PRO A 174 13.31 27.46 13.05
N PHE A 175 14.59 27.14 13.18
CA PHE A 175 15.16 25.82 12.89
C PHE A 175 16.21 25.42 13.91
N THR A 176 16.00 24.33 14.64
CA THR A 176 17.00 23.80 15.58
C THR A 176 18.15 23.12 14.82
N SER A 177 19.33 23.73 14.85
CA SER A 177 20.54 23.22 14.21
C SER A 177 21.28 22.23 15.12
N MET A 178 21.68 21.08 14.57
CA MET A 178 22.49 20.08 15.25
C MET A 178 23.82 19.89 14.52
N ILE A 179 24.93 19.82 15.25
CA ILE A 179 26.27 19.49 14.72
C ILE A 179 26.81 18.30 15.50
N VAL A 180 27.31 17.29 14.79
CA VAL A 180 27.74 16.00 15.36
C VAL A 180 29.18 15.70 14.97
N ALA A 181 30.02 15.33 15.94
CA ALA A 181 31.36 14.81 15.70
C ALA A 181 31.77 13.81 16.79
N HIS A 182 32.18 12.60 16.40
CA HIS A 182 32.56 11.53 17.32
C HIS A 182 31.47 11.28 18.39
N ASP A 183 31.81 11.40 19.67
CA ASP A 183 30.90 11.23 20.81
C ASP A 183 30.25 12.54 21.30
N CYS A 184 30.64 13.68 20.71
CA CYS A 184 30.20 15.01 21.09
C CYS A 184 29.12 15.53 20.14
N ARG A 185 28.12 16.26 20.67
CA ARG A 185 27.02 16.84 19.87
C ARG A 185 26.62 18.21 20.36
N LEU A 186 26.40 19.13 19.43
CA LEU A 186 25.84 20.45 19.68
C LEU A 186 24.42 20.47 19.16
N ILE A 187 23.45 20.83 19.99
CA ILE A 187 22.04 21.04 19.63
C ILE A 187 21.74 22.50 19.95
N MET A 188 21.31 23.28 18.96
CA MET A 188 21.29 24.75 19.03
C MET A 188 20.01 25.27 18.37
N GLY A 189 19.30 26.23 18.98
CA GLY A 189 18.08 26.75 18.39
C GLY A 189 17.62 28.07 19.00
N PRO A 190 16.84 28.88 18.27
CA PRO A 190 16.27 30.11 18.80
C PRO A 190 15.02 29.87 19.63
N GLY A 191 14.75 30.80 20.55
CA GLY A 191 13.51 30.90 21.30
C GLY A 191 13.13 32.37 21.48
N ARG A 192 11.95 32.62 22.07
CA ARG A 192 11.38 33.97 22.24
C ARG A 192 11.37 34.76 20.92
N GLN A 193 10.79 34.16 19.89
CA GLN A 193 10.70 34.75 18.53
C GLN A 193 12.05 35.22 17.95
N GLY A 194 13.15 34.55 18.31
CA GLY A 194 14.50 34.85 17.84
C GLY A 194 15.33 35.76 18.77
N GLU A 195 14.77 36.29 19.86
CA GLU A 195 15.50 37.16 20.81
C GLU A 195 16.66 36.45 21.52
N VAL A 196 16.55 35.13 21.74
CA VAL A 196 17.58 34.33 22.43
C VAL A 196 17.93 33.06 21.66
N TYR A 197 19.21 32.70 21.70
CA TYR A 197 19.74 31.47 21.11
C TYR A 197 20.21 30.53 22.23
N GLY A 198 19.68 29.32 22.25
CA GLY A 198 19.97 28.29 23.26
C GLY A 198 20.84 27.18 22.70
N ILE A 199 21.78 26.67 23.51
CA ILE A 199 22.71 25.59 23.13
C ILE A 199 22.74 24.51 24.22
N VAL A 200 22.63 23.25 23.78
CA VAL A 200 22.82 22.04 24.59
C VAL A 200 23.90 21.18 23.93
N ALA A 201 25.02 21.03 24.63
CA ALA A 201 26.24 20.44 24.12
C ALA A 201 26.57 19.15 24.89
N LEU A 202 26.21 18.00 24.30
CA LEU A 202 26.41 16.68 24.87
C LEU A 202 27.86 16.23 24.70
N VAL A 203 28.43 15.64 25.76
CA VAL A 203 29.80 15.14 25.85
C VAL A 203 29.85 13.83 26.65
N PRO A 204 30.85 12.96 26.44
CA PRO A 204 31.17 11.87 27.36
C PRO A 204 31.47 12.36 28.79
N ASP A 205 31.07 11.57 29.79
CA ASP A 205 31.27 11.90 31.21
C ASP A 205 32.68 11.53 31.73
N ASP A 206 33.42 10.68 31.00
CA ASP A 206 34.77 10.20 31.37
C ASP A 206 35.85 11.29 31.31
N GLN A 207 35.68 12.27 30.41
CA GLN A 207 36.49 13.50 30.38
C GLN A 207 36.07 14.51 31.47
N MET A 208 34.89 14.35 32.08
CA MET A 208 34.22 15.35 32.93
C MET A 208 34.25 14.98 34.43
N THR A 209 35.46 14.72 34.94
CA THR A 209 35.72 14.43 36.35
C THR A 209 35.38 15.58 37.31
N GLU A 210 34.19 15.53 37.88
CA GLU A 210 33.83 16.16 39.16
C GLU A 210 33.65 15.09 40.26
N ASP A 211 33.63 15.50 41.53
CA ASP A 211 33.60 14.58 42.68
C ASP A 211 32.25 13.84 42.77
N PRO A 212 32.19 12.49 42.64
CA PRO A 212 30.96 11.72 42.76
C PRO A 212 30.37 11.70 44.18
N HIS A 213 30.95 12.42 45.14
CA HIS A 213 30.41 12.67 46.48
C HIS A 213 30.07 14.15 46.76
N ALA A 214 30.13 15.03 45.75
CA ALA A 214 29.64 16.41 45.82
C ALA A 214 28.13 16.44 46.13
N LYS A 215 27.78 16.66 47.40
CA LYS A 215 26.40 16.93 47.82
C LYS A 215 26.10 18.41 47.63
N GLN A 216 25.01 18.68 46.92
CA GLN A 216 24.43 20.00 46.57
C GLN A 216 24.98 20.58 45.24
N SER A 217 24.03 21.11 44.46
CA SER A 217 24.15 21.56 43.05
C SER A 217 24.50 20.47 42.02
N TRP A 218 23.48 19.95 41.32
CA TRP A 218 23.63 19.21 40.06
C TRP A 218 23.86 20.14 38.84
N VAL A 219 24.08 21.43 39.10
CA VAL A 219 24.51 22.43 38.13
C VAL A 219 25.88 22.91 38.60
N ALA A 220 26.93 22.47 37.92
CA ALA A 220 28.25 23.05 38.08
C ALA A 220 28.40 24.26 37.15
N GLU A 221 29.21 25.25 37.57
CA GLU A 221 29.76 26.23 36.63
C GLU A 221 30.71 25.48 35.69
N GLY A 222 30.33 25.35 34.41
CA GLY A 222 31.14 24.63 33.45
C GLY A 222 32.39 25.42 33.09
N ASP A 223 33.54 24.75 33.04
CA ASP A 223 34.78 25.37 32.58
C ASP A 223 34.76 25.57 31.06
N LEU A 224 34.65 26.83 30.62
CA LEU A 224 34.70 27.23 29.21
C LEU A 224 35.99 26.76 28.52
N LYS A 225 37.13 26.75 29.21
CA LYS A 225 38.41 26.29 28.64
C LYS A 225 38.35 24.80 28.36
N LYS A 226 37.83 24.01 29.32
CA LYS A 226 37.61 22.57 29.16
C LYS A 226 36.57 22.26 28.08
N MET A 227 35.52 23.06 27.96
CA MET A 227 34.55 22.94 26.87
C MET A 227 35.20 23.15 25.50
N VAL A 228 36.02 24.21 25.33
CA VAL A 228 36.75 24.45 24.07
C VAL A 228 37.75 23.34 23.76
N GLU A 229 38.38 22.74 24.79
CA GLU A 229 39.27 21.58 24.62
C GLU A 229 38.51 20.31 24.19
N THR A 230 37.34 20.00 24.77
CA THR A 230 36.52 18.84 24.38
C THR A 230 35.84 19.00 23.02
N PHE A 231 35.57 20.22 22.57
CA PHE A 231 35.01 20.51 21.24
C PHE A 231 36.07 20.88 20.18
N ALA A 232 37.36 20.59 20.41
CA ALA A 232 38.46 20.99 19.51
C ALA A 232 38.39 20.40 18.08
N ASP A 233 37.69 19.27 17.88
CA ASP A 233 37.43 18.68 16.56
C ASP A 233 36.37 19.43 15.74
N PHE A 234 35.60 20.33 16.37
CA PHE A 234 34.56 21.12 15.70
C PHE A 234 35.18 22.37 15.04
N PRO A 235 34.59 22.89 13.95
CA PRO A 235 35.06 24.12 13.31
C PRO A 235 35.15 25.31 14.26
N SER A 236 36.16 26.16 14.03
CA SER A 236 36.37 27.40 14.79
C SER A 236 35.17 28.35 14.76
N TRP A 237 34.43 28.41 13.64
CA TRP A 237 33.21 29.22 13.54
C TRP A 237 32.07 28.74 14.46
N VAL A 238 32.12 27.50 14.95
CA VAL A 238 31.20 26.96 15.97
C VAL A 238 31.77 27.19 17.36
N THR A 239 33.00 26.76 17.63
CA THR A 239 33.58 26.82 18.98
C THR A 239 33.79 28.27 19.47
N ASN A 240 33.89 29.23 18.55
CA ASN A 240 33.90 30.66 18.87
C ASN A 240 32.63 31.17 19.57
N ILE A 241 31.46 30.53 19.45
CA ILE A 241 30.24 31.09 20.05
C ILE A 241 30.18 30.90 21.57
N PHE A 242 30.90 29.89 22.11
CA PHE A 242 30.81 29.52 23.54
C PHE A 242 31.33 30.63 24.49
N LYS A 243 32.26 31.46 24.02
CA LYS A 243 32.83 32.60 24.79
C LYS A 243 31.88 33.80 24.96
N HIS A 244 30.67 33.76 24.38
CA HIS A 244 29.69 34.85 24.44
C HIS A 244 28.54 34.65 25.43
N SER A 245 28.45 33.51 26.11
CA SER A 245 27.42 33.27 27.13
C SER A 245 27.90 33.63 28.54
N ALA A 246 27.02 34.21 29.35
CA ALA A 246 27.31 34.60 30.73
C ALA A 246 27.08 33.46 31.75
N ASP A 247 26.23 32.48 31.43
CA ASP A 247 25.82 31.38 32.32
C ASP A 247 26.09 30.02 31.63
N LEU A 248 27.29 29.47 31.80
CA LEU A 248 27.67 28.12 31.33
C LEU A 248 27.42 27.08 32.43
N GLY A 249 26.37 26.28 32.29
CA GLY A 249 26.03 25.22 33.26
C GLY A 249 26.36 23.82 32.73
N LEU A 250 27.10 23.02 33.50
CA LEU A 250 27.33 21.60 33.23
C LEU A 250 26.33 20.72 34.00
N TRP A 251 25.76 19.72 33.33
CA TRP A 251 24.75 18.80 33.88
C TRP A 251 25.08 17.35 33.54
N GLN A 252 25.29 16.49 34.55
CA GLN A 252 25.33 15.03 34.33
C GLN A 252 23.96 14.52 33.87
N LEU A 253 23.92 13.78 32.77
CA LEU A 253 22.68 13.18 32.28
C LEU A 253 22.38 11.89 33.04
N ARG A 254 21.13 11.75 33.46
CA ARG A 254 20.62 10.62 34.24
C ARG A 254 19.24 10.21 33.76
N ASP A 255 18.96 8.91 33.79
CA ASP A 255 17.66 8.34 33.47
C ASP A 255 17.21 7.29 34.50
N LEU A 256 16.08 6.63 34.22
CA LEU A 256 15.51 5.55 35.01
C LEU A 256 15.21 4.35 34.12
N ASP A 257 15.40 3.14 34.64
CA ASP A 257 14.83 1.94 34.02
C ASP A 257 13.29 1.92 34.17
N PRO A 258 12.57 1.23 33.25
CA PRO A 258 11.14 0.97 33.36
C PRO A 258 10.70 0.49 34.75
N LEU A 259 9.91 1.32 35.43
CA LEU A 259 9.45 1.05 36.80
C LEU A 259 8.31 0.02 36.80
N ARG A 260 8.40 -0.98 37.69
CA ARG A 260 7.42 -2.11 37.80
C ARG A 260 5.95 -1.72 38.00
N THR A 261 5.68 -0.51 38.50
CA THR A 261 4.37 0.15 38.55
C THR A 261 4.58 1.65 38.75
N TRP A 262 3.60 2.46 38.33
CA TRP A 262 3.56 3.89 38.61
C TRP A 262 2.55 4.26 39.70
N HIS A 263 1.76 3.32 40.23
CA HIS A 263 0.70 3.63 41.18
C HIS A 263 0.70 2.75 42.43
N ARG A 264 0.12 3.28 43.51
CA ARG A 264 -0.16 2.54 44.74
C ARG A 264 -1.30 3.16 45.55
N GLY A 265 -2.46 2.50 45.56
CA GLY A 265 -3.60 2.85 46.40
C GLY A 265 -4.29 4.16 45.97
N ARG A 266 -3.87 5.29 46.57
CA ARG A 266 -4.42 6.64 46.25
C ARG A 266 -3.48 7.49 45.39
N VAL A 267 -2.47 6.90 44.76
CA VAL A 267 -1.30 7.64 44.29
C VAL A 267 -0.81 7.15 42.93
N LEU A 268 -0.49 8.09 42.04
CA LEU A 268 0.18 7.87 40.75
C LEU A 268 1.41 8.78 40.65
N ILE A 269 2.54 8.29 40.14
CA ILE A 269 3.68 9.11 39.68
C ILE A 269 3.63 9.28 38.15
N ILE A 270 4.02 10.46 37.64
CA ILE A 270 3.96 10.84 36.22
C ILE A 270 5.20 11.63 35.78
N GLY A 271 5.43 11.73 34.46
CA GLY A 271 6.61 12.39 33.89
C GLY A 271 7.93 11.78 34.39
N ASP A 272 8.96 12.62 34.58
CA ASP A 272 10.27 12.18 35.08
C ASP A 272 10.25 11.51 36.47
N ALA A 273 9.17 11.63 37.25
CA ALA A 273 9.01 10.80 38.46
C ALA A 273 8.87 9.30 38.12
N ALA A 274 8.24 8.99 36.99
CA ALA A 274 7.89 7.64 36.53
C ALA A 274 8.77 7.10 35.38
N HIS A 275 9.21 7.95 34.46
CA HIS A 275 9.89 7.51 33.21
C HIS A 275 10.97 8.48 32.70
N ALA A 276 11.72 9.13 33.61
CA ALA A 276 12.84 10.01 33.25
C ALA A 276 13.75 9.40 32.17
N MET A 277 14.12 10.22 31.20
CA MET A 277 14.80 9.79 29.97
C MET A 277 15.86 10.81 29.51
N LEU A 278 16.73 10.37 28.61
CA LEU A 278 17.69 11.26 27.96
C LEU A 278 16.99 12.32 27.08
N PRO A 279 17.50 13.57 27.04
CA PRO A 279 16.91 14.66 26.25
C PRO A 279 17.13 14.50 24.73
N THR A 280 17.73 13.40 24.28
CA THR A 280 18.17 13.12 22.89
C THR A 280 17.07 13.07 21.84
N GLN A 281 15.80 13.07 22.25
CA GLN A 281 14.63 13.17 21.37
C GLN A 281 13.62 14.25 21.81
N GLY A 282 13.92 15.01 22.88
CA GLY A 282 13.00 15.97 23.49
C GLY A 282 11.68 15.40 24.07
N GLN A 283 11.35 14.13 23.91
CA GLN A 283 10.01 13.62 24.24
C GLN A 283 9.62 13.62 25.74
N GLY A 284 10.53 13.85 26.70
CA GLY A 284 10.25 13.71 28.15
C GLY A 284 9.04 14.52 28.65
N ALA A 285 9.00 15.82 28.37
CA ALA A 285 7.88 16.66 28.78
C ALA A 285 6.61 16.43 27.94
N SER A 286 6.73 15.99 26.68
CA SER A 286 5.59 15.50 25.91
C SER A 286 4.97 14.25 26.53
N GLN A 287 5.78 13.29 26.99
CA GLN A 287 5.28 12.10 27.68
C GLN A 287 4.60 12.48 29.01
N ALA A 288 5.08 13.50 29.72
CA ALA A 288 4.40 14.04 30.90
C ALA A 288 3.04 14.71 30.58
N ILE A 289 2.91 15.37 29.43
CA ILE A 289 1.63 15.93 28.96
C ILE A 289 0.68 14.80 28.55
N GLU A 290 1.16 13.75 27.88
CA GLU A 290 0.34 12.56 27.58
C GLU A 290 -0.13 11.83 28.86
N ASP A 291 0.69 11.77 29.93
CA ASP A 291 0.26 11.27 31.24
C ASP A 291 -0.83 12.15 31.87
N SER A 292 -0.71 13.47 31.70
CA SER A 292 -1.65 14.46 32.22
C SER A 292 -2.99 14.38 31.50
N GLU A 293 -2.98 14.23 30.17
CA GLU A 293 -4.18 14.04 29.36
C GLU A 293 -4.85 12.69 29.66
N ALA A 294 -4.09 11.62 29.91
CA ALA A 294 -4.63 10.35 30.40
C ALA A 294 -5.30 10.51 31.78
N LEU A 295 -4.67 11.25 32.71
CA LEU A 295 -5.29 11.63 33.98
C LEU A 295 -6.60 12.41 33.78
N GLY A 296 -6.66 13.33 32.82
CA GLY A 296 -7.89 14.04 32.46
C GLY A 296 -9.00 13.08 31.99
N ALA A 297 -8.70 12.27 30.98
CA ALA A 297 -9.67 11.35 30.37
C ALA A 297 -10.18 10.26 31.33
N PHE A 298 -9.29 9.54 32.02
CA PHE A 298 -9.68 8.45 32.92
C PHE A 298 -10.37 8.91 34.22
N PHE A 299 -10.31 10.20 34.55
CA PHE A 299 -11.09 10.80 35.64
C PHE A 299 -12.27 11.64 35.15
N GLU A 300 -12.53 11.79 33.84
CA GLU A 300 -13.56 12.72 33.31
C GLU A 300 -14.95 12.48 33.93
N GLU A 301 -15.39 11.23 34.01
CA GLU A 301 -16.68 10.83 34.59
C GLU A 301 -16.71 10.85 36.15
N ILE A 302 -15.58 11.08 36.82
CA ILE A 302 -15.46 11.03 38.28
C ILE A 302 -15.74 12.42 38.90
N VAL A 303 -16.97 12.60 39.40
CA VAL A 303 -17.49 13.87 39.97
C VAL A 303 -17.53 13.87 41.51
N GLU A 304 -17.61 12.70 42.14
CA GLU A 304 -17.53 12.51 43.60
C GLU A 304 -16.23 11.81 44.00
N PRO A 305 -15.75 11.95 45.27
CA PRO A 305 -14.54 11.27 45.73
C PRO A 305 -14.65 9.74 45.57
N PRO A 306 -13.81 9.09 44.74
CA PRO A 306 -13.99 7.68 44.39
C PRO A 306 -13.66 6.74 45.56
N SER A 307 -14.31 5.58 45.57
CA SER A 307 -13.92 4.46 46.45
C SER A 307 -12.49 4.02 46.11
N LEU A 308 -11.78 3.43 47.08
CA LEU A 308 -10.39 3.02 46.87
C LEU A 308 -10.24 1.99 45.72
N GLU A 309 -11.25 1.14 45.53
CA GLU A 309 -11.30 0.14 44.46
C GLU A 309 -11.45 0.79 43.07
N ILE A 310 -12.39 1.73 42.92
CA ILE A 310 -12.59 2.50 41.67
C ILE A 310 -11.33 3.31 41.36
N LEU A 311 -10.75 3.97 42.38
CA LEU A 311 -9.54 4.77 42.24
C LEU A 311 -8.34 3.91 41.82
N THR A 312 -8.07 2.82 42.52
CA THR A 312 -6.93 1.93 42.19
C THR A 312 -7.10 1.31 40.80
N LYS A 313 -8.34 1.01 40.37
CA LYS A 313 -8.62 0.57 38.99
C LYS A 313 -8.29 1.66 37.97
N ALA A 314 -8.75 2.89 38.16
CA ALA A 314 -8.46 3.99 37.24
C ALA A 314 -6.93 4.26 37.13
N LEU A 315 -6.19 4.13 38.23
CA LEU A 315 -4.72 4.27 38.21
C LEU A 315 -4.01 3.10 37.51
N GLU A 316 -4.54 1.87 37.60
CA GLU A 316 -4.06 0.72 36.82
C GLU A 316 -4.39 0.89 35.33
N ASP A 317 -5.60 1.33 34.98
CA ASP A 317 -6.02 1.56 33.59
C ASP A 317 -5.14 2.66 32.92
N ILE A 318 -4.82 3.74 33.64
CA ILE A 318 -3.83 4.76 33.21
C ILE A 318 -2.44 4.13 33.01
N PHE A 319 -1.97 3.34 33.98
CA PHE A 319 -0.65 2.69 33.91
C PHE A 319 -0.55 1.77 32.69
N GLN A 320 -1.54 0.90 32.44
CA GLN A 320 -1.56 0.02 31.27
C GLN A 320 -1.60 0.80 29.94
N ALA A 321 -2.35 1.91 29.88
CA ALA A 321 -2.42 2.76 28.68
C ALA A 321 -1.11 3.51 28.38
N ARG A 322 -0.33 3.87 29.41
CA ARG A 322 0.86 4.74 29.27
C ARG A 322 2.19 4.00 29.30
N TYR A 323 2.32 2.94 30.09
CA TYR A 323 3.59 2.27 30.40
C TYR A 323 4.37 1.83 29.15
N ALA A 324 3.73 1.04 28.28
CA ALA A 324 4.38 0.52 27.07
C ALA A 324 4.89 1.63 26.13
N ARG A 325 4.17 2.75 26.03
CA ARG A 325 4.55 3.90 25.20
C ARG A 325 5.72 4.67 25.81
N ALA A 326 5.65 5.02 27.08
CA ALA A 326 6.73 5.74 27.75
C ALA A 326 8.04 4.94 27.75
N CYS A 327 8.00 3.65 28.08
CA CYS A 327 9.19 2.79 28.11
C CYS A 327 9.81 2.56 26.72
N LEU A 328 9.00 2.52 25.65
CA LEU A 328 9.51 2.50 24.28
C LEU A 328 10.27 3.79 23.93
N ILE A 329 9.74 4.96 24.32
CA ILE A 329 10.43 6.23 24.14
C ILE A 329 11.72 6.29 24.98
N GLN A 330 11.72 5.85 26.25
CA GLN A 330 12.94 5.75 27.07
C GLN A 330 14.03 4.91 26.36
N ALA A 331 13.65 3.75 25.80
CA ALA A 331 14.56 2.86 25.07
C ALA A 331 15.14 3.52 23.81
N TYR A 332 14.31 4.22 23.02
CA TYR A 332 14.78 4.94 21.84
C TYR A 332 15.66 6.16 22.19
N SER A 333 15.37 6.91 23.26
CA SER A 333 16.23 8.00 23.73
C SER A 333 17.63 7.50 24.15
N ARG A 334 17.68 6.35 24.84
CA ARG A 334 18.93 5.63 25.16
C ARG A 334 19.69 5.17 23.91
N GLN A 335 18.97 4.72 22.87
CA GLN A 335 19.60 4.33 21.61
C GLN A 335 20.11 5.53 20.80
N ALA A 336 19.37 6.63 20.77
CA ALA A 336 19.75 7.85 20.07
C ALA A 336 21.05 8.48 20.61
N ALA A 337 21.38 8.23 21.89
CA ALA A 337 22.62 8.70 22.53
C ALA A 337 23.90 8.01 22.02
N LYS A 338 23.81 6.78 21.49
CA LYS A 338 24.97 5.99 21.05
C LYS A 338 25.75 6.66 19.92
N GLN A 339 27.04 6.33 19.83
CA GLN A 339 28.02 6.88 18.89
C GLN A 339 27.49 7.04 17.45
N ALA A 340 27.91 8.10 16.77
CA ALA A 340 27.42 8.50 15.44
C ALA A 340 28.42 8.21 14.31
N THR A 341 29.66 7.85 14.65
CA THR A 341 30.79 7.59 13.76
C THR A 341 31.69 6.53 14.40
N ASP A 342 32.31 5.66 13.62
CA ASP A 342 33.33 4.71 14.11
C ASP A 342 34.67 5.42 14.38
N GLN A 343 35.52 4.84 15.24
CA GLN A 343 36.79 5.44 15.64
C GLN A 343 37.71 5.70 14.43
N GLY A 344 38.03 6.98 14.19
CA GLY A 344 38.93 7.43 13.13
C GLY A 344 38.26 7.73 11.78
N ASN A 345 36.93 7.62 11.66
CA ASN A 345 36.20 7.93 10.42
C ASN A 345 35.25 9.13 10.61
N LYS A 346 35.17 10.01 9.60
CA LYS A 346 34.37 11.25 9.63
C LYS A 346 32.94 11.11 9.07
N VAL A 347 32.58 9.94 8.54
CA VAL A 347 31.27 9.71 7.90
C VAL A 347 30.21 9.40 8.95
N VAL A 348 29.11 10.16 8.93
CA VAL A 348 28.02 10.09 9.93
C VAL A 348 27.06 8.92 9.61
N THR A 349 27.11 7.85 10.40
CA THR A 349 26.29 6.63 10.21
C THR A 349 25.02 6.64 11.09
N ILE A 350 24.15 7.62 10.84
CA ILE A 350 22.81 7.71 11.45
C ILE A 350 21.80 6.87 10.63
N ASP A 351 21.99 5.55 10.61
CA ASP A 351 20.93 4.63 10.13
C ASP A 351 19.93 4.36 11.26
N VAL A 352 18.78 5.05 11.20
CA VAL A 352 17.68 4.90 12.16
C VAL A 352 16.98 3.53 12.03
N LEU A 353 17.00 2.93 10.84
CA LEU A 353 16.29 1.69 10.52
C LEU A 353 17.06 0.45 11.01
N GLN A 354 18.38 0.39 10.77
CA GLN A 354 19.27 -0.60 11.41
C GLN A 354 19.22 -0.47 12.93
N ARG A 355 19.19 0.76 13.46
CA ARG A 355 19.06 1.00 14.91
C ARG A 355 17.72 0.45 15.43
N HIS A 356 16.59 0.72 14.79
CA HIS A 356 15.30 0.11 15.16
C HIS A 356 15.33 -1.43 15.14
N GLN A 357 15.89 -2.05 14.10
CA GLN A 357 16.06 -3.51 14.02
C GLN A 357 16.95 -4.05 15.16
N ALA A 358 17.99 -3.32 15.55
CA ALA A 358 18.90 -3.70 16.64
C ALA A 358 18.28 -3.60 18.05
N VAL A 359 17.11 -2.95 18.22
CA VAL A 359 16.32 -3.05 19.46
C VAL A 359 15.63 -4.41 19.52
N HIS A 360 15.00 -4.83 18.43
CA HIS A 360 14.27 -6.10 18.36
C HIS A 360 15.17 -7.34 18.32
N ARG A 361 16.38 -7.25 17.75
CA ARG A 361 17.37 -8.36 17.71
C ARG A 361 18.13 -8.60 19.03
N LYS A 362 18.03 -7.74 20.04
CA LYS A 362 18.97 -7.80 21.19
C LYS A 362 18.67 -8.89 22.22
N ASP A 363 17.49 -9.50 22.18
CA ASP A 363 17.14 -10.65 23.04
C ASP A 363 17.69 -12.00 22.53
N GLU A 364 18.18 -12.07 21.29
CA GLU A 364 18.51 -13.36 20.65
C GLU A 364 19.99 -13.77 20.75
N ASN A 365 20.91 -12.84 21.08
CA ASN A 365 22.34 -13.01 20.82
C ASN A 365 23.28 -13.16 22.04
N GLU A 366 22.77 -13.23 23.27
CA GLU A 366 23.60 -13.58 24.46
C GLU A 366 23.63 -15.09 24.74
N GLY A 367 24.43 -15.79 23.94
CA GLY A 367 24.57 -17.25 24.02
C GLY A 367 25.34 -17.77 25.25
N LYS A 368 24.71 -18.71 25.98
CA LYS A 368 25.29 -19.71 26.90
C LYS A 368 25.63 -19.30 28.35
N LYS A 369 24.61 -19.28 29.21
CA LYS A 369 24.64 -20.06 30.48
C LYS A 369 23.34 -20.86 30.67
N THR A 370 23.47 -22.19 30.64
CA THR A 370 22.49 -23.26 30.98
C THR A 370 21.01 -22.85 31.20
N PRO A 371 20.07 -23.26 30.33
CA PRO A 371 18.66 -22.90 30.50
C PRO A 371 18.02 -23.60 31.70
N ARG A 372 17.54 -22.83 32.67
CA ARG A 372 16.43 -23.26 33.53
C ARG A 372 15.15 -23.20 32.69
N ARG A 373 14.41 -24.31 32.60
CA ARG A 373 13.13 -24.38 31.87
C ARG A 373 12.20 -23.22 32.27
N ALA A 374 11.94 -22.31 31.35
CA ALA A 374 10.74 -21.48 31.40
C ALA A 374 9.52 -22.41 31.22
N ARG A 375 8.46 -22.22 32.02
CA ARG A 375 7.24 -23.04 31.89
C ARG A 375 6.40 -22.51 30.73
N GLU A 376 6.14 -23.37 29.75
CA GLU A 376 5.05 -23.16 28.81
C GLU A 376 3.71 -23.04 29.57
N ARG A 377 2.85 -22.13 29.11
CA ARG A 377 1.51 -21.94 29.68
C ARG A 377 0.65 -23.13 29.28
N ALA A 378 -0.02 -23.78 30.23
CA ALA A 378 -0.81 -24.97 29.92
C ALA A 378 -1.92 -24.67 28.90
N ILE A 379 -2.12 -25.61 27.97
CA ILE A 379 -3.16 -25.55 26.93
C ILE A 379 -4.52 -25.86 27.56
N GLU A 380 -4.53 -26.75 28.55
CA GLU A 380 -5.70 -27.11 29.35
C GLU A 380 -5.27 -27.32 30.81
N ALA A 381 -6.01 -26.75 31.77
CA ALA A 381 -5.76 -26.95 33.19
C ALA A 381 -6.50 -28.18 33.72
N CYS A 382 -5.89 -28.95 34.63
CA CYS A 382 -6.61 -29.99 35.37
C CYS A 382 -7.70 -29.40 36.29
N ASP A 383 -8.74 -30.17 36.58
CA ASP A 383 -9.92 -29.75 37.35
C ASP A 383 -9.55 -29.10 38.70
N ALA A 384 -8.57 -29.68 39.40
CA ALA A 384 -8.07 -29.20 40.69
C ALA A 384 -7.28 -27.88 40.59
N CYS A 385 -6.81 -27.48 39.41
CA CYS A 385 -6.26 -26.15 39.10
C CYS A 385 -7.37 -25.19 38.61
N ALA A 386 -8.23 -25.65 37.69
CA ALA A 386 -9.31 -24.87 37.11
C ALA A 386 -10.34 -24.41 38.14
N THR A 387 -10.85 -25.33 38.98
CA THR A 387 -11.75 -25.05 40.11
C THR A 387 -11.15 -24.04 41.09
N ALA A 388 -9.82 -24.05 41.24
CA ALA A 388 -9.09 -23.15 42.12
C ALA A 388 -8.65 -21.84 41.45
N LYS A 389 -8.94 -21.64 40.15
CA LYS A 389 -8.52 -20.49 39.33
C LYS A 389 -7.00 -20.20 39.40
N LEU A 390 -6.18 -21.26 39.43
CA LEU A 390 -4.72 -21.17 39.49
C LEU A 390 -4.07 -21.79 38.25
N SER A 391 -2.91 -21.24 37.86
CA SER A 391 -2.15 -21.73 36.72
C SER A 391 -1.78 -23.20 36.87
N CYS A 392 -2.02 -23.96 35.80
CA CYS A 392 -1.55 -25.33 35.66
C CYS A 392 -0.29 -25.33 34.79
N ASP A 393 0.62 -26.24 35.09
CA ASP A 393 1.64 -26.76 34.18
C ASP A 393 1.06 -27.97 33.42
N ASN A 394 1.44 -28.15 32.14
CA ASN A 394 0.88 -29.20 31.24
C ASN A 394 1.23 -30.64 31.65
N GLU A 395 2.11 -30.84 32.64
CA GLU A 395 2.49 -32.16 33.16
C GLU A 395 1.28 -32.82 33.87
N ARG A 396 1.14 -34.15 33.81
CA ARG A 396 0.05 -34.91 34.45
C ARG A 396 0.66 -36.07 35.27
N PRO A 397 0.60 -36.06 36.62
CA PRO A 397 0.05 -35.00 37.47
C PRO A 397 0.90 -33.72 37.42
N CYS A 398 0.25 -32.55 37.49
CA CYS A 398 0.94 -31.26 37.46
C CYS A 398 1.59 -30.95 38.81
N GLN A 399 2.65 -30.14 38.81
CA GLN A 399 3.48 -29.94 40.02
C GLN A 399 2.69 -29.27 41.16
N ARG A 400 1.66 -28.46 40.86
CA ARG A 400 0.75 -27.90 41.88
C ARG A 400 -0.07 -28.99 42.58
N CYS A 401 -0.63 -29.93 41.82
CA CYS A 401 -1.45 -31.01 42.40
C CYS A 401 -0.59 -32.06 43.10
N GLN A 402 0.58 -32.39 42.54
CA GLN A 402 1.57 -33.27 43.17
C GLN A 402 2.08 -32.70 44.51
N SER A 403 2.47 -31.42 44.56
CA SER A 403 2.97 -30.78 45.79
C SER A 403 1.90 -30.56 46.87
N LYS A 404 0.62 -30.49 46.49
CA LYS A 404 -0.51 -30.42 47.44
C LYS A 404 -1.19 -31.77 47.71
N GLN A 405 -0.68 -32.87 47.15
CA GLN A 405 -1.26 -34.22 47.24
C GLN A 405 -2.74 -34.28 46.84
N VAL A 406 -3.13 -33.51 45.82
CA VAL A 406 -4.49 -33.48 45.25
C VAL A 406 -4.51 -34.27 43.95
N GLU A 407 -5.60 -34.99 43.68
CA GLU A 407 -5.75 -35.75 42.44
C GLU A 407 -5.78 -34.83 41.20
N CYS A 408 -5.08 -35.23 40.14
CA CYS A 408 -4.82 -34.41 38.97
C CYS A 408 -5.45 -34.99 37.70
N VAL A 409 -6.78 -34.99 37.67
CA VAL A 409 -7.58 -35.55 36.57
C VAL A 409 -7.44 -34.72 35.28
N ALA A 410 -7.75 -35.34 34.14
CA ALA A 410 -7.81 -34.70 32.82
C ALA A 410 -9.13 -35.05 32.14
N GLU A 411 -9.81 -34.07 31.55
CA GLU A 411 -11.01 -34.31 30.74
C GLU A 411 -10.65 -34.95 29.39
N ARG A 412 -10.45 -36.27 29.41
CA ARG A 412 -10.45 -37.05 28.15
C ARG A 412 -11.86 -37.05 27.57
N SER A 413 -12.04 -36.27 26.50
CA SER A 413 -13.08 -36.37 25.46
C SER A 413 -14.24 -37.33 25.75
N ARG A 414 -15.36 -36.80 26.25
CA ARG A 414 -16.63 -37.54 26.35
C ARG A 414 -17.39 -37.52 25.01
N LEU A 415 -16.86 -38.22 24.01
CA LEU A 415 -17.58 -38.55 22.78
C LEU A 415 -17.70 -40.07 22.59
N SER A 416 -18.43 -40.74 23.50
CA SER A 416 -19.24 -41.92 23.20
C SER A 416 -20.10 -42.34 24.40
N ASN A 417 -21.25 -42.95 24.11
CA ASN A 417 -22.16 -43.69 25.01
C ASN A 417 -22.78 -42.95 26.21
N HIS A 418 -24.05 -42.53 26.03
CA HIS A 418 -25.27 -42.91 26.80
C HIS A 418 -26.33 -41.83 26.50
N ASN A 419 -27.51 -42.06 25.91
CA ASN A 419 -28.49 -43.17 26.00
C ASN A 419 -29.07 -43.37 27.41
N ASN A 420 -30.33 -42.93 27.56
CA ASN A 420 -31.30 -43.07 28.67
C ASN A 420 -31.15 -42.20 29.95
N ALA A 421 -32.06 -41.19 30.05
CA ALA A 421 -32.90 -40.74 31.20
C ALA A 421 -32.28 -40.62 32.63
N SER A 422 -32.61 -39.65 33.49
CA SER A 422 -33.94 -39.04 33.75
C SER A 422 -33.90 -37.74 34.62
N PHE A 423 -35.02 -37.02 34.70
CA PHE A 423 -35.37 -35.87 35.58
C PHE A 423 -35.47 -36.26 37.10
N PRO A 424 -35.68 -35.36 38.12
CA PRO A 424 -36.41 -34.05 38.07
C PRO A 424 -36.08 -32.87 39.05
N GLN A 425 -36.79 -31.75 38.85
CA GLN A 425 -37.20 -30.68 39.83
C GLN A 425 -36.10 -29.80 40.50
N CYS A 426 -36.38 -28.58 41.01
CA CYS A 426 -37.65 -27.85 41.23
C CYS A 426 -37.58 -26.35 40.84
N SER A 427 -38.69 -25.60 41.01
CA SER A 427 -38.97 -24.31 40.34
C SER A 427 -38.75 -23.02 41.18
N PRO A 428 -38.60 -21.84 40.54
CA PRO A 428 -38.59 -20.53 41.19
C PRO A 428 -39.99 -19.89 41.33
N MET A 429 -40.07 -18.75 42.04
CA MET A 429 -41.23 -17.84 42.13
C MET A 429 -40.80 -16.44 41.64
N THR A 430 -41.32 -15.89 40.53
CA THR A 430 -42.58 -15.11 40.36
C THR A 430 -42.58 -13.76 41.10
N THR A 431 -43.09 -12.64 40.55
CA THR A 431 -44.19 -12.48 39.57
C THR A 431 -43.95 -11.47 38.43
N THR A 432 -44.73 -11.63 37.36
CA THR A 432 -44.97 -10.71 36.21
C THR A 432 -46.07 -9.66 36.61
N PRO A 433 -46.85 -8.90 35.77
CA PRO A 433 -47.22 -9.05 34.34
C PRO A 433 -47.34 -7.69 33.54
N ASP A 434 -47.94 -7.55 32.35
CA ASP A 434 -48.68 -8.49 31.48
C ASP A 434 -48.69 -8.10 29.97
N SER A 435 -49.06 -9.07 29.13
CA SER A 435 -49.89 -8.96 27.91
C SER A 435 -49.27 -8.46 26.59
N ARG A 436 -49.56 -9.04 25.40
CA ARG A 436 -50.30 -10.27 24.95
C ARG A 436 -50.03 -10.46 23.42
N LEU A 437 -50.55 -11.41 22.61
CA LEU A 437 -51.60 -12.45 22.68
C LEU A 437 -51.31 -13.53 21.59
N SER A 438 -51.73 -14.80 21.79
CA SER A 438 -52.27 -15.83 20.84
C SER A 438 -51.76 -16.03 19.39
N ASP A 439 -51.76 -17.23 18.77
CA ASP A 439 -51.96 -18.67 19.14
C ASP A 439 -51.79 -19.51 17.82
N PHE A 440 -51.75 -20.85 17.70
CA PHE A 440 -51.84 -21.99 18.64
C PHE A 440 -50.94 -23.18 18.20
N SER A 441 -51.44 -24.45 18.19
CA SER A 441 -50.73 -25.69 17.77
C SER A 441 -51.37 -26.33 16.49
N VAL A 442 -51.40 -27.63 16.15
CA VAL A 442 -51.47 -28.93 16.88
C VAL A 442 -50.63 -30.04 16.12
N PRO A 443 -50.79 -31.41 16.20
CA PRO A 443 -49.62 -32.31 16.21
C PRO A 443 -49.64 -33.39 15.05
N PRO A 444 -49.16 -34.67 15.15
CA PRO A 444 -48.15 -35.20 14.20
C PRO A 444 -48.41 -36.58 13.54
N ALA A 445 -47.48 -36.99 12.66
CA ALA A 445 -47.03 -38.33 12.22
C ALA A 445 -47.92 -39.60 12.32
N THR A 446 -48.04 -40.37 11.21
CA THR A 446 -47.57 -41.79 11.06
C THR A 446 -47.74 -42.40 9.65
N GLU A 447 -46.81 -43.29 9.27
CA GLU A 447 -46.96 -44.56 8.48
C GLU A 447 -47.32 -44.67 6.97
N TYR A 448 -46.50 -45.49 6.26
CA TYR A 448 -46.76 -46.40 5.11
C TYR A 448 -47.32 -45.84 3.75
N SER A 449 -47.10 -46.44 2.55
CA SER A 449 -46.38 -47.66 2.10
C SER A 449 -46.06 -47.67 0.58
N GLY A 450 -44.93 -48.29 0.16
CA GLY A 450 -44.61 -48.67 -1.24
C GLY A 450 -44.16 -47.51 -2.15
N GLY A 451 -43.42 -47.68 -3.26
CA GLY A 451 -42.84 -48.83 -4.00
C GLY A 451 -42.50 -48.34 -5.43
N HIS A 452 -41.57 -48.86 -6.24
CA HIS A 452 -40.79 -50.11 -6.26
C HIS A 452 -39.44 -49.84 -7.00
N GLU A 453 -38.37 -50.53 -6.57
CA GLU A 453 -37.32 -51.20 -7.39
C GLU A 453 -36.49 -50.51 -8.51
N ILE A 454 -35.26 -50.94 -8.82
CA ILE A 454 -34.07 -51.45 -8.05
C ILE A 454 -32.90 -51.59 -9.06
N TYR A 455 -31.73 -50.99 -8.76
CA TYR A 455 -30.37 -51.44 -9.15
C TYR A 455 -30.01 -51.54 -10.68
N ASP A 456 -28.75 -51.67 -11.12
CA ASP A 456 -27.62 -52.35 -10.47
C ASP A 456 -26.25 -51.67 -10.62
N ALA A 457 -25.37 -51.99 -9.67
CA ALA A 457 -24.00 -51.51 -9.56
C ALA A 457 -23.09 -52.64 -9.08
N ASN A 458 -22.27 -53.18 -9.98
CA ASN A 458 -21.26 -54.18 -9.67
C ASN A 458 -20.05 -54.00 -10.60
N PHE A 459 -18.89 -53.65 -10.03
CA PHE A 459 -17.67 -54.46 -10.07
C PHE A 459 -16.57 -53.82 -9.21
N ALA A 460 -16.10 -54.55 -8.19
CA ALA A 460 -15.01 -54.12 -7.31
C ALA A 460 -14.15 -55.33 -6.91
N GLN A 461 -13.19 -55.66 -7.77
CA GLN A 461 -12.07 -56.61 -7.66
C GLN A 461 -11.09 -56.20 -8.77
N ASP A 462 -9.76 -56.18 -8.60
CA ASP A 462 -8.94 -56.90 -7.63
C ASP A 462 -8.09 -56.01 -6.69
N LEU A 463 -7.78 -56.56 -5.51
CA LEU A 463 -6.66 -56.16 -4.68
C LEU A 463 -5.55 -57.20 -4.82
N THR A 464 -4.32 -56.77 -5.15
CA THR A 464 -3.12 -57.58 -4.91
C THR A 464 -2.11 -56.76 -4.12
N VAL A 465 -1.74 -57.28 -2.95
CA VAL A 465 -0.76 -56.69 -2.04
C VAL A 465 0.32 -57.74 -1.78
N TYR A 466 1.57 -57.41 -2.09
CA TYR A 466 2.74 -58.07 -1.49
C TYR A 466 3.80 -57.01 -1.14
N PRO A 467 4.64 -57.25 -0.11
CA PRO A 467 5.22 -56.16 0.67
C PRO A 467 6.70 -55.91 0.37
N PHE A 468 7.13 -54.66 0.49
CA PHE A 468 8.54 -54.33 0.67
C PHE A 468 8.71 -53.22 1.70
N ILE A 469 9.52 -53.48 2.72
CA ILE A 469 10.07 -52.45 3.60
C ILE A 469 11.43 -52.06 3.02
N PRO A 470 11.61 -50.79 2.66
CA PRO A 470 12.88 -50.13 2.93
C PRO A 470 12.70 -48.97 3.90
N SER A 471 13.61 -48.88 4.86
CA SER A 471 13.74 -47.74 5.77
C SER A 471 14.60 -46.64 5.14
N THR A 472 14.00 -45.55 4.70
CA THR A 472 14.68 -44.29 4.38
C THR A 472 13.82 -43.09 4.79
N LEU A 473 14.47 -41.98 5.13
CA LEU A 473 13.81 -40.67 5.22
C LEU A 473 13.38 -40.21 3.81
N PRO A 474 12.47 -39.21 3.70
CA PRO A 474 12.26 -38.50 2.44
C PRO A 474 13.53 -37.73 2.07
N VAL A 475 14.39 -38.37 1.28
CA VAL A 475 15.47 -37.68 0.54
C VAL A 475 14.79 -36.81 -0.53
N TYR A 476 15.29 -35.60 -0.73
CA TYR A 476 14.85 -34.76 -1.84
C TYR A 476 15.04 -35.52 -3.17
N PRO A 477 14.11 -35.45 -4.13
CA PRO A 477 14.35 -36.06 -5.44
C PRO A 477 15.59 -35.43 -6.08
N ASP A 478 16.52 -36.26 -6.55
CA ASP A 478 17.77 -35.80 -7.18
C ASP A 478 17.48 -34.81 -8.32
N LEU A 479 18.09 -33.63 -8.25
CA LEU A 479 18.04 -32.61 -9.31
C LEU A 479 18.75 -33.04 -10.61
N ASN A 480 19.30 -34.25 -10.65
CA ASN A 480 20.20 -34.76 -11.69
C ASN A 480 19.52 -35.72 -12.69
N ASN A 481 18.18 -35.86 -12.66
CA ASN A 481 17.42 -36.66 -13.64
C ASN A 481 16.43 -35.78 -14.44
N PHE A 482 16.97 -34.83 -15.21
CA PHE A 482 16.23 -34.05 -16.21
C PHE A 482 16.56 -34.53 -17.63
N PRO A 483 15.67 -34.33 -18.63
CA PRO A 483 15.99 -34.63 -20.03
C PRO A 483 17.09 -33.71 -20.57
N ALA A 484 17.95 -34.22 -21.45
CA ALA A 484 19.11 -33.49 -22.01
C ALA A 484 18.78 -32.17 -22.75
N PHE A 485 17.50 -31.92 -23.11
CA PHE A 485 17.06 -30.60 -23.58
C PHE A 485 17.22 -29.51 -22.50
N PHE A 486 17.12 -29.87 -21.21
CA PHE A 486 17.36 -28.94 -20.10
C PHE A 486 18.86 -28.64 -19.92
N GLU A 487 19.73 -29.61 -20.22
CA GLU A 487 21.19 -29.43 -20.27
C GLU A 487 21.57 -28.49 -21.43
N GLN A 488 21.01 -28.71 -22.63
CA GLN A 488 21.12 -27.84 -23.82
C GLN A 488 20.46 -26.45 -23.70
N VAL A 489 20.03 -26.03 -22.51
CA VAL A 489 19.51 -24.67 -22.28
C VAL A 489 20.04 -24.05 -20.97
N MET A 490 20.56 -24.84 -20.01
CA MET A 490 20.68 -24.37 -18.61
C MET A 490 21.93 -24.81 -17.78
N GLN A 491 22.98 -25.51 -18.25
CA GLN A 491 24.16 -25.78 -17.36
C GLN A 491 25.58 -25.76 -17.98
N PRO A 492 26.63 -25.54 -17.15
CA PRO A 492 27.99 -25.19 -17.60
C PRO A 492 29.03 -26.32 -17.52
N ASN A 493 30.23 -26.05 -18.07
CA ASN A 493 31.49 -26.65 -17.62
C ASN A 493 32.27 -25.66 -16.72
N VAL A 494 33.21 -26.18 -15.94
CA VAL A 494 33.71 -25.59 -14.68
C VAL A 494 34.95 -24.67 -14.85
N GLU A 495 35.29 -23.93 -13.78
CA GLU A 495 36.52 -23.12 -13.54
C GLU A 495 36.59 -21.71 -14.16
N MET A 496 35.96 -20.73 -13.49
CA MET A 496 36.54 -19.39 -13.26
C MET A 496 35.82 -18.62 -12.13
N GLU A 497 36.49 -17.61 -11.57
CA GLU A 497 36.04 -16.84 -10.39
C GLU A 497 35.00 -15.75 -10.74
N LEU A 498 34.13 -15.42 -9.78
CA LEU A 498 33.00 -14.50 -9.95
C LEU A 498 33.17 -13.21 -9.11
N PRO A 499 33.14 -12.00 -9.71
CA PRO A 499 33.08 -10.75 -8.96
C PRO A 499 31.73 -10.58 -8.24
N GLN A 500 31.76 -10.27 -6.94
CA GLN A 500 30.54 -10.03 -6.15
C GLN A 500 30.04 -8.59 -6.30
N GLU A 501 29.22 -8.30 -7.32
CA GLU A 501 28.23 -7.21 -7.22
C GLU A 501 27.09 -7.35 -8.24
N THR A 502 25.95 -7.94 -7.82
CA THR A 502 24.69 -7.89 -8.57
C THR A 502 23.49 -7.82 -7.63
N GLN A 503 22.98 -6.62 -7.40
CA GLN A 503 21.70 -6.44 -6.69
C GLN A 503 20.55 -7.03 -7.51
N GLN A 504 19.83 -8.00 -6.92
CA GLN A 504 18.62 -8.56 -7.52
C GLN A 504 17.43 -7.61 -7.31
N PRO A 505 16.65 -7.27 -8.35
CA PRO A 505 15.44 -6.46 -8.17
C PRO A 505 14.33 -7.29 -7.52
N ARG A 506 13.86 -6.86 -6.34
CA ARG A 506 12.73 -7.53 -5.66
C ARG A 506 11.41 -7.28 -6.39
N GLY A 507 10.61 -8.33 -6.54
CA GLY A 507 9.23 -8.24 -7.04
C GLY A 507 8.24 -7.79 -5.95
N VAL A 508 7.09 -7.27 -6.36
CA VAL A 508 6.06 -6.68 -5.49
C VAL A 508 5.40 -7.68 -4.52
N PHE A 509 5.65 -9.00 -4.68
CA PHE A 509 5.08 -10.07 -3.84
C PHE A 509 6.07 -10.70 -2.84
N ASP A 510 7.28 -10.15 -2.68
CA ASP A 510 8.31 -10.67 -1.77
C ASP A 510 8.08 -10.28 -0.29
N PHE A 511 6.97 -10.77 0.28
CA PHE A 511 6.53 -10.47 1.66
C PHE A 511 6.07 -11.72 2.45
N MET A 512 6.81 -12.84 2.39
CA MET A 512 6.88 -13.84 3.48
C MET A 512 7.92 -14.94 3.21
N LEU A 513 8.68 -15.30 4.25
CA LEU A 513 9.81 -16.27 4.26
C LEU A 513 11.05 -15.74 3.48
N ASP A 514 12.30 -16.00 3.88
CA ASP A 514 12.81 -17.09 4.74
C ASP A 514 13.77 -16.65 5.87
N THR A 515 13.64 -17.34 7.00
CA THR A 515 14.67 -18.11 7.74
C THR A 515 16.17 -17.81 7.51
N ASP A 516 16.93 -17.52 8.59
CA ASP A 516 18.41 -17.40 8.60
C ASP A 516 19.16 -18.73 8.34
N PHE A 517 20.37 -18.68 7.72
CA PHE A 517 21.66 -18.96 8.39
C PHE A 517 22.91 -19.04 7.45
N ILE A 518 24.06 -18.55 7.95
CA ILE A 518 25.49 -18.87 7.62
C ILE A 518 26.17 -18.19 6.40
N PHE A 519 27.28 -17.48 6.69
CA PHE A 519 28.42 -17.11 5.81
C PHE A 519 29.64 -18.00 6.12
N PRO A 520 30.67 -18.08 5.25
CA PRO A 520 31.88 -17.21 5.38
C PRO A 520 32.16 -16.42 4.07
N GLU A 521 32.64 -15.16 4.05
CA GLU A 521 33.90 -14.52 4.54
C GLU A 521 34.98 -14.37 3.44
N ASP A 522 35.84 -13.35 3.61
CA ASP A 522 37.00 -12.90 2.81
C ASP A 522 36.77 -12.40 1.36
N ASP A 523 37.52 -11.42 0.83
CA ASP A 523 38.15 -10.21 1.41
C ASP A 523 38.48 -9.25 0.23
N LEU A 524 38.29 -7.93 0.37
CA LEU A 524 38.72 -6.97 -0.67
C LEU A 524 38.90 -5.52 -0.18
N PHE A 525 40.15 -5.14 0.12
CA PHE A 525 40.65 -3.77 -0.05
C PHE A 525 41.98 -3.78 -0.80
N ASP A 526 41.97 -3.35 -2.06
CA ASP A 526 43.08 -2.55 -2.59
C ASP A 526 42.57 -1.50 -3.61
N THR A 527 43.45 -0.62 -4.08
CA THR A 527 43.11 0.80 -4.19
C THR A 527 43.66 1.49 -5.45
N ASN A 528 43.01 2.60 -5.80
CA ASN A 528 43.50 3.69 -6.66
C ASN A 528 43.90 3.37 -8.12
N PHE A 529 43.22 3.99 -9.09
CA PHE A 529 43.72 5.23 -9.74
C PHE A 529 42.74 5.73 -10.83
N MET A 530 42.49 7.04 -10.88
CA MET A 530 42.13 7.72 -12.13
C MET A 530 43.38 8.44 -12.68
N PRO A 531 43.51 8.54 -14.00
CA PRO A 531 43.24 9.85 -14.60
C PRO A 531 42.48 9.81 -15.95
N ASP A 532 41.98 10.99 -16.31
CA ASP A 532 41.45 11.48 -17.60
C ASP A 532 41.54 10.61 -18.87
N LEU A 533 40.49 10.68 -19.72
CA LEU A 533 40.67 11.25 -21.07
C LEU A 533 39.35 11.63 -21.78
N ASP A 534 39.11 12.93 -21.99
CA ASP A 534 38.13 13.49 -22.95
C ASP A 534 38.59 13.25 -24.42
N ARG A 535 38.70 11.98 -24.85
CA ARG A 535 39.33 11.63 -26.14
C ARG A 535 38.72 10.49 -26.95
N ILE A 536 37.56 9.94 -26.58
CA ILE A 536 36.84 8.96 -27.41
C ILE A 536 35.38 9.38 -27.67
N ILE A 537 35.18 10.67 -27.95
CA ILE A 537 34.04 11.17 -28.72
C ILE A 537 34.59 11.91 -29.95
N ASP A 538 35.12 11.14 -30.91
CA ASP A 538 35.21 11.51 -32.33
C ASP A 538 35.83 10.37 -33.16
N THR A 539 34.99 9.50 -33.75
CA THR A 539 35.14 8.90 -35.10
C THR A 539 34.12 7.79 -35.36
N GLY A 540 33.26 7.97 -36.36
CA GLY A 540 33.02 6.89 -37.34
C GLY A 540 34.16 6.91 -38.37
N PRO A 541 34.28 5.93 -39.31
CA PRO A 541 33.13 5.53 -40.15
C PRO A 541 33.15 4.09 -40.76
N SER A 542 32.14 3.82 -41.59
CA SER A 542 32.22 3.06 -42.86
C SER A 542 32.31 1.52 -42.88
N ILE A 543 31.90 0.97 -44.03
CA ILE A 543 31.79 -0.44 -44.42
C ILE A 543 32.91 -0.77 -45.42
N TYR A 544 33.58 -1.93 -45.33
CA TYR A 544 33.94 -2.83 -46.46
C TYR A 544 34.85 -3.99 -46.01
N GLY A 545 34.77 -5.13 -46.72
CA GLY A 545 35.80 -6.17 -46.73
C GLY A 545 35.46 -7.46 -45.97
N SER A 546 35.71 -8.60 -46.62
CA SER A 546 35.48 -9.96 -46.10
C SER A 546 36.79 -10.75 -46.07
N GLU A 547 36.95 -11.64 -45.09
CA GLU A 547 37.67 -12.91 -45.29
C GLU A 547 37.20 -13.96 -44.27
N ASP A 548 37.17 -15.23 -44.68
CA ASP A 548 36.53 -16.31 -43.91
C ASP A 548 37.39 -16.82 -42.74
N LEU A 549 36.79 -16.94 -41.56
CA LEU A 549 37.27 -17.80 -40.46
C LEU A 549 36.09 -18.57 -39.86
N GLN A 550 36.33 -19.84 -39.52
CA GLN A 550 35.29 -20.87 -39.38
C GLN A 550 34.60 -20.86 -38.00
N ASN A 551 33.29 -21.17 -37.99
CA ASN A 551 32.45 -21.27 -36.79
C ASN A 551 33.05 -22.12 -35.66
N PRO A 552 33.12 -21.57 -34.43
CA PRO A 552 32.73 -22.26 -33.21
C PRO A 552 31.22 -22.10 -32.98
N GLN A 553 30.55 -23.09 -32.41
CA GLN A 553 29.12 -22.99 -32.07
C GLN A 553 28.94 -22.14 -30.81
N LEU A 554 28.11 -21.09 -30.86
CA LEU A 554 27.67 -20.36 -29.66
C LEU A 554 26.59 -21.19 -28.94
N GLY A 555 26.88 -21.60 -27.70
CA GLY A 555 26.03 -22.52 -26.93
C GLY A 555 25.22 -21.86 -25.83
N ASP A 556 23.90 -22.01 -25.92
CA ASP A 556 22.92 -22.35 -24.88
C ASP A 556 22.84 -21.51 -23.59
N HIS A 557 23.95 -21.26 -22.88
CA HIS A 557 23.99 -20.48 -21.65
C HIS A 557 23.49 -19.03 -21.82
N GLU A 558 23.50 -18.53 -23.05
CA GLU A 558 22.88 -17.25 -23.41
C GLU A 558 21.35 -17.27 -23.38
N SER A 559 20.65 -18.40 -23.55
CA SER A 559 19.20 -18.42 -23.81
C SER A 559 18.38 -17.91 -22.62
N ALA A 560 18.67 -18.37 -21.41
CA ALA A 560 18.00 -17.90 -20.19
C ALA A 560 18.44 -16.48 -19.79
N SER A 561 19.72 -16.15 -19.97
CA SER A 561 20.25 -14.80 -19.77
C SER A 561 19.58 -13.79 -20.72
N ARG A 562 19.40 -14.14 -22.00
CA ARG A 562 18.66 -13.36 -23.00
C ARG A 562 17.18 -13.19 -22.65
N ARG A 563 16.50 -14.23 -22.12
CA ARG A 563 15.13 -14.09 -21.56
C ARG A 563 15.06 -13.05 -20.44
N ALA A 564 15.92 -13.19 -19.42
CA ALA A 564 15.97 -12.24 -18.31
C ALA A 564 16.41 -10.83 -18.78
N ALA A 565 17.28 -10.72 -19.79
CA ALA A 565 17.70 -9.45 -20.37
C ALA A 565 16.57 -8.78 -21.17
N ALA A 566 15.78 -9.52 -21.95
CA ALA A 566 14.57 -9.01 -22.61
C ALA A 566 13.56 -8.50 -21.58
N PHE A 567 13.39 -9.19 -20.45
CA PHE A 567 12.53 -8.71 -19.36
C PHE A 567 13.10 -7.52 -18.58
N ARG A 568 14.43 -7.41 -18.40
CA ARG A 568 15.08 -6.20 -17.87
C ARG A 568 14.94 -5.00 -18.82
N LYS A 569 14.95 -5.24 -20.14
CA LYS A 569 14.60 -4.24 -21.16
C LYS A 569 13.10 -3.91 -21.18
N SER A 570 12.22 -4.77 -20.68
CA SER A 570 10.76 -4.56 -20.76
C SER A 570 10.28 -3.30 -20.04
N PHE A 571 9.12 -2.80 -20.44
CA PHE A 571 8.56 -1.53 -19.97
C PHE A 571 7.97 -1.57 -18.55
N TRP A 572 7.95 -2.73 -17.89
CA TRP A 572 7.43 -2.91 -16.54
C TRP A 572 8.33 -2.34 -15.45
N LEU A 573 9.64 -2.45 -15.64
CA LEU A 573 10.62 -2.01 -14.64
C LEU A 573 11.10 -0.59 -14.94
N TRP A 574 10.61 0.37 -14.16
CA TRP A 574 11.28 1.64 -13.91
C TRP A 574 12.18 1.50 -12.68
N VAL A 575 13.37 2.09 -12.73
CA VAL A 575 14.26 2.30 -11.59
C VAL A 575 14.32 3.81 -11.35
N PRO A 576 13.92 4.34 -10.19
CA PRO A 576 13.92 5.78 -9.94
C PRO A 576 15.32 6.39 -9.95
N GLU A 577 15.55 7.37 -10.83
CA GLU A 577 16.81 8.09 -10.93
C GLU A 577 16.82 9.35 -10.01
N LYS A 578 17.99 9.68 -9.44
CA LYS A 578 18.15 10.90 -8.65
C LYS A 578 17.81 12.14 -9.50
N ASN A 579 17.02 13.05 -8.94
CA ASN A 579 16.54 14.28 -9.58
C ASN A 579 15.57 14.10 -10.76
N GLN A 580 15.07 12.89 -11.05
CA GLN A 580 14.04 12.67 -12.08
C GLN A 580 12.68 13.25 -11.62
N HIS A 581 12.07 14.08 -12.46
CA HIS A 581 10.84 14.81 -12.15
C HIS A 581 9.81 14.76 -13.29
N ALA A 582 8.59 15.26 -13.05
CA ALA A 582 7.46 15.29 -13.99
C ALA A 582 7.82 15.61 -15.45
N PHE A 583 8.68 16.60 -15.67
CA PHE A 583 9.06 17.12 -17.00
C PHE A 583 10.49 16.72 -17.44
N SER A 584 11.07 15.63 -16.89
CA SER A 584 12.42 15.19 -17.28
C SER A 584 12.47 14.59 -18.68
N GLU A 585 11.36 13.99 -19.12
CA GLU A 585 11.25 13.22 -20.37
C GLU A 585 10.93 14.10 -21.60
N GLU A 586 10.22 15.22 -21.41
CA GLU A 586 9.74 16.09 -22.50
C GLU A 586 9.96 17.56 -22.13
N ARG A 587 10.71 18.31 -22.96
CA ARG A 587 11.16 19.68 -22.66
C ARG A 587 10.24 20.79 -23.19
N GLY A 588 9.14 20.46 -23.85
CA GLY A 588 8.19 21.44 -24.38
C GLY A 588 6.94 20.83 -25.00
N ILE A 589 5.98 21.67 -25.36
CA ILE A 589 4.73 21.26 -26.01
C ILE A 589 4.90 21.35 -27.54
N PRO A 590 4.84 20.23 -28.31
CA PRO A 590 5.07 20.25 -29.76
C PRO A 590 3.84 20.66 -30.61
N LEU A 591 2.65 20.84 -29.99
CA LEU A 591 1.40 21.07 -30.70
C LEU A 591 1.32 22.42 -31.43
N ARG A 592 0.72 22.41 -32.62
CA ARG A 592 0.47 23.60 -33.47
C ARG A 592 -0.95 23.53 -34.03
N ASP A 593 -1.60 24.69 -34.21
CA ASP A 593 -2.98 24.77 -34.77
C ASP A 593 -3.11 24.23 -36.22
N GLY A 594 -1.99 23.91 -36.89
CA GLY A 594 -1.97 23.28 -38.22
C GLY A 594 -2.05 21.74 -38.23
N ASP A 595 -1.87 21.08 -37.09
CA ASP A 595 -1.84 19.61 -37.02
C ASP A 595 -3.26 19.05 -37.29
N THR A 596 -3.43 18.39 -38.43
CA THR A 596 -4.77 18.06 -38.96
C THR A 596 -5.34 16.79 -38.35
N ILE A 597 -6.33 16.93 -37.46
CA ILE A 597 -7.07 15.81 -36.87
C ILE A 597 -7.74 14.95 -37.95
N SER A 598 -7.46 13.65 -37.92
CA SER A 598 -7.94 12.65 -38.89
C SER A 598 -9.46 12.69 -39.13
N PRO A 599 -9.93 12.63 -40.40
CA PRO A 599 -11.35 12.78 -40.74
C PRO A 599 -12.25 11.72 -40.11
N ASN A 600 -11.74 10.51 -39.86
CA ASN A 600 -12.50 9.43 -39.21
C ASN A 600 -12.95 9.78 -37.79
N HIS A 601 -12.18 10.61 -37.07
CA HIS A 601 -12.58 11.13 -35.76
C HIS A 601 -13.57 12.31 -35.90
N ARG A 602 -13.35 13.22 -36.86
CA ARG A 602 -14.26 14.35 -37.15
C ARG A 602 -15.68 13.89 -37.51
N ASN A 603 -15.82 12.83 -38.30
CA ASN A 603 -17.13 12.36 -38.77
C ASN A 603 -18.03 11.84 -37.62
N LYS A 604 -17.47 11.34 -36.51
CA LYS A 604 -18.24 10.92 -35.32
C LYS A 604 -18.64 12.08 -34.40
N LEU A 605 -17.88 13.18 -34.39
CA LEU A 605 -18.27 14.39 -33.65
C LEU A 605 -19.58 14.99 -34.20
N GLN A 606 -19.78 14.90 -35.51
CA GLN A 606 -20.97 15.42 -36.19
C GLN A 606 -22.26 14.70 -35.80
N SER A 607 -22.19 13.44 -35.33
CA SER A 607 -23.37 12.69 -34.84
C SER A 607 -23.76 12.99 -33.39
N LEU A 608 -22.86 13.51 -32.56
CA LEU A 608 -23.16 13.84 -31.15
C LEU A 608 -23.68 15.27 -30.97
N GLN A 609 -23.30 16.20 -31.86
CA GLN A 609 -23.73 17.61 -31.84
C GLN A 609 -23.62 18.28 -30.47
N ILE A 610 -22.46 18.10 -29.81
CA ILE A 610 -22.17 18.65 -28.48
C ILE A 610 -22.36 20.19 -28.50
N PRO A 611 -23.30 20.75 -27.71
CA PRO A 611 -23.61 22.18 -27.70
C PRO A 611 -22.47 23.00 -27.08
N GLY A 612 -22.52 24.31 -27.25
CA GLY A 612 -21.52 25.24 -26.70
C GLY A 612 -20.17 25.25 -27.42
N LYS A 613 -19.28 26.13 -26.95
CA LYS A 613 -17.87 26.27 -27.38
C LYS A 613 -17.02 26.72 -26.19
N LEU A 614 -15.76 26.28 -26.14
CA LEU A 614 -14.78 26.75 -25.17
C LEU A 614 -14.58 28.28 -25.27
N SER A 615 -14.65 28.97 -24.14
CA SER A 615 -14.42 30.43 -24.09
C SER A 615 -12.93 30.77 -24.12
N MET A 616 -12.59 31.98 -24.57
CA MET A 616 -11.20 32.47 -24.50
C MET A 616 -10.69 32.54 -23.05
N HIS A 617 -11.55 32.93 -22.10
CA HIS A 617 -11.22 32.92 -20.67
C HIS A 617 -10.84 31.51 -20.19
N SER A 618 -11.63 30.49 -20.56
CA SER A 618 -11.35 29.10 -20.21
C SER A 618 -10.06 28.57 -20.85
N ARG A 619 -9.74 29.01 -22.08
CA ARG A 619 -8.46 28.72 -22.74
C ARG A 619 -7.28 29.39 -22.01
N ASP A 620 -7.47 30.59 -21.50
CA ASP A 620 -6.44 31.32 -20.76
C ASP A 620 -6.27 30.81 -19.32
N ASP A 621 -7.33 30.29 -18.69
CA ASP A 621 -7.23 29.57 -17.41
C ASP A 621 -6.46 28.25 -17.56
N ILE A 622 -6.71 27.50 -18.64
CA ILE A 622 -5.92 26.32 -19.03
C ILE A 622 -4.44 26.71 -19.21
N PHE A 623 -4.16 27.78 -19.96
CA PHE A 623 -2.78 28.23 -20.19
C PHE A 623 -2.10 28.70 -18.89
N LYS A 624 -2.82 29.42 -18.03
CA LYS A 624 -2.35 29.81 -16.70
C LYS A 624 -1.98 28.59 -15.86
N LEU A 625 -2.82 27.55 -15.84
CA LEU A 625 -2.54 26.32 -15.10
C LEU A 625 -1.30 25.58 -15.66
N VAL A 626 -1.15 25.51 -16.98
CA VAL A 626 0.05 24.96 -17.64
C VAL A 626 1.31 25.70 -17.17
N VAL A 627 1.30 27.04 -17.18
CA VAL A 627 2.45 27.86 -16.78
C VAL A 627 2.74 27.75 -15.28
N GLN A 628 1.72 27.77 -14.41
CA GLN A 628 1.89 27.61 -12.96
C GLN A 628 2.46 26.24 -12.59
N THR A 629 1.98 25.17 -13.23
CA THR A 629 2.36 23.77 -12.90
C THR A 629 3.75 23.43 -13.42
N ALA A 630 4.12 23.93 -14.61
CA ALA A 630 5.41 23.61 -15.24
C ALA A 630 6.54 24.58 -14.86
N GLY A 631 6.22 25.85 -14.54
CA GLY A 631 7.20 26.88 -14.23
C GLY A 631 8.23 27.04 -15.36
N SER A 632 9.51 27.09 -15.00
CA SER A 632 10.64 27.17 -15.95
C SER A 632 11.02 25.83 -16.61
N ARG A 633 10.35 24.72 -16.28
CA ARG A 633 10.77 23.36 -16.70
C ARG A 633 10.29 22.95 -18.09
N LEU A 634 9.36 23.70 -18.70
CA LEU A 634 8.71 23.35 -19.96
C LEU A 634 8.68 24.56 -20.91
N SER A 635 9.19 24.40 -22.13
CA SER A 635 9.11 25.43 -23.16
C SER A 635 7.76 25.41 -23.88
N VAL A 636 7.06 26.54 -23.89
CA VAL A 636 5.79 26.73 -24.61
C VAL A 636 5.96 27.87 -25.62
N SER A 637 6.37 27.51 -26.83
CA SER A 637 6.62 28.46 -27.94
C SER A 637 5.34 29.00 -28.59
N SER A 638 4.27 28.20 -28.56
CA SER A 638 2.93 28.57 -29.01
C SER A 638 1.91 27.73 -28.23
N PHE A 639 0.84 28.33 -27.72
CA PHE A 639 -0.25 27.62 -27.06
C PHE A 639 -1.54 27.69 -27.91
N PRO A 640 -2.25 26.58 -28.16
CA PRO A 640 -3.30 26.52 -29.19
C PRO A 640 -4.46 27.51 -29.02
N SER A 641 -5.19 27.70 -30.13
CA SER A 641 -6.45 28.43 -30.18
C SER A 641 -7.58 27.72 -29.42
N ALA A 642 -8.53 28.50 -28.90
CA ALA A 642 -9.67 27.95 -28.16
C ALA A 642 -10.54 27.00 -29.00
N GLU A 643 -10.66 27.22 -30.31
CA GLU A 643 -11.42 26.33 -31.22
C GLU A 643 -10.71 24.99 -31.49
N TYR A 644 -9.38 24.98 -31.52
CA TYR A 644 -8.60 23.75 -31.61
C TYR A 644 -8.72 22.92 -30.32
N LEU A 645 -8.63 23.57 -29.14
CA LEU A 645 -8.86 22.92 -27.84
C LEU A 645 -10.30 22.42 -27.67
N ASP A 646 -11.31 23.20 -28.10
CA ASP A 646 -12.72 22.80 -28.12
C ASP A 646 -12.93 21.53 -28.96
N THR A 647 -12.27 21.45 -30.12
CA THR A 647 -12.29 20.27 -30.97
C THR A 647 -11.70 19.05 -30.26
N LEU A 648 -10.56 19.20 -29.58
CA LEU A 648 -9.91 18.11 -28.83
C LEU A 648 -10.74 17.65 -27.63
N ILE A 649 -11.33 18.57 -26.86
CA ILE A 649 -12.27 18.26 -25.76
C ILE A 649 -13.43 17.41 -26.29
N LYS A 650 -14.02 17.82 -27.42
CA LYS A 650 -15.13 17.09 -28.06
C LYS A 650 -14.68 15.72 -28.61
N VAL A 651 -13.43 15.55 -29.07
CA VAL A 651 -12.84 14.22 -29.36
C VAL A 651 -12.75 13.37 -28.09
N GLY A 652 -12.26 13.93 -26.98
CA GLY A 652 -12.13 13.23 -25.70
C GLY A 652 -13.47 12.73 -25.15
N ILE A 653 -14.49 13.60 -25.12
CA ILE A 653 -15.87 13.24 -24.74
C ILE A 653 -16.42 12.20 -25.73
N GLY A 654 -16.34 12.49 -27.03
CA GLY A 654 -16.87 11.61 -28.08
C GLY A 654 -16.30 10.20 -28.04
N LYS A 655 -14.99 10.04 -27.78
CA LYS A 655 -14.37 8.72 -27.61
C LYS A 655 -14.95 7.97 -26.40
N ARG A 656 -15.09 8.64 -25.26
CA ARG A 656 -15.62 8.03 -24.01
C ARG A 656 -17.11 7.71 -24.10
N THR A 657 -17.85 8.41 -24.95
CA THR A 657 -19.21 7.99 -25.30
C THR A 657 -19.27 6.73 -26.18
N GLU A 658 -18.17 6.23 -26.76
CA GLU A 658 -18.20 4.92 -27.44
C GLU A 658 -18.43 3.79 -26.43
N THR A 659 -17.66 3.78 -25.36
CA THR A 659 -17.57 2.72 -24.34
C THR A 659 -18.69 2.78 -23.30
N ASP A 660 -18.61 3.75 -22.40
CA ASP A 660 -19.17 3.70 -21.03
C ASP A 660 -19.78 5.04 -20.58
N ALA A 661 -19.28 6.15 -21.15
CA ALA A 661 -19.96 7.43 -21.23
C ALA A 661 -20.27 8.13 -19.89
N TRP A 662 -19.34 8.24 -18.94
CA TRP A 662 -19.56 8.93 -17.65
C TRP A 662 -19.43 10.47 -17.65
N ILE A 663 -19.23 11.10 -18.82
CA ILE A 663 -19.31 12.57 -18.98
C ILE A 663 -20.51 12.86 -19.87
N HIS A 664 -21.50 13.59 -19.33
CA HIS A 664 -22.70 13.95 -20.07
C HIS A 664 -22.38 15.02 -21.13
N PRO A 665 -22.59 14.76 -22.43
CA PRO A 665 -22.18 15.70 -23.48
C PRO A 665 -23.03 16.97 -23.51
N TYR A 666 -24.33 16.90 -23.20
CA TYR A 666 -25.26 18.00 -23.48
C TYR A 666 -25.26 19.12 -22.44
N THR A 667 -24.95 18.81 -21.17
CA THR A 667 -24.87 19.83 -20.08
C THR A 667 -23.43 20.27 -19.77
N PHE A 668 -22.44 19.83 -20.53
CA PHE A 668 -21.02 20.04 -20.21
C PHE A 668 -20.64 21.53 -20.14
N TYR A 669 -21.11 22.34 -21.10
CA TYR A 669 -20.80 23.78 -21.17
C TYR A 669 -21.75 24.66 -20.34
N ASP A 670 -22.82 24.09 -19.76
CA ASP A 670 -23.79 24.83 -18.94
C ASP A 670 -23.30 25.04 -17.49
N GLN A 671 -22.26 24.29 -17.08
CA GLN A 671 -21.68 24.32 -15.74
C GLN A 671 -20.36 25.12 -15.72
N LYS A 672 -19.95 25.59 -14.54
CA LYS A 672 -18.63 26.22 -14.36
C LYS A 672 -17.56 25.13 -14.41
N LEU A 673 -16.92 24.99 -15.56
CA LEU A 673 -15.88 23.98 -15.82
C LEU A 673 -14.55 24.31 -15.13
N ARG A 674 -13.91 23.28 -14.57
CA ARG A 674 -12.57 23.36 -13.95
C ARG A 674 -11.44 23.21 -14.98
N PRO A 675 -10.34 23.98 -14.87
CA PRO A 675 -9.19 23.86 -15.78
C PRO A 675 -8.58 22.45 -15.79
N GLU A 676 -8.54 21.78 -14.65
CA GLU A 676 -8.01 20.41 -14.50
C GLU A 676 -8.76 19.39 -15.38
N LEU A 677 -10.10 19.44 -15.36
CA LEU A 677 -10.98 18.61 -16.17
C LEU A 677 -10.85 18.95 -17.66
N LEU A 678 -10.75 20.24 -17.98
CA LEU A 678 -10.52 20.70 -19.35
C LEU A 678 -9.19 20.20 -19.92
N ILE A 679 -8.09 20.30 -19.17
CA ILE A 679 -6.78 19.77 -19.59
C ILE A 679 -6.83 18.24 -19.72
N GLY A 680 -7.47 17.53 -18.79
CA GLY A 680 -7.67 16.08 -18.90
C GLY A 680 -8.43 15.66 -20.16
N LEU A 681 -9.44 16.44 -20.57
CA LEU A 681 -10.21 16.20 -21.79
C LEU A 681 -9.43 16.54 -23.06
N VAL A 682 -8.64 17.62 -23.06
CA VAL A 682 -7.69 17.91 -24.15
C VAL A 682 -6.66 16.79 -24.26
N ALA A 683 -6.11 16.31 -23.14
CA ALA A 683 -5.14 15.21 -23.12
C ALA A 683 -5.73 13.90 -23.66
N ALA A 684 -6.96 13.55 -23.25
CA ALA A 684 -7.70 12.40 -23.79
C ALA A 684 -7.93 12.54 -25.30
N GLY A 685 -8.40 13.70 -25.76
CA GLY A 685 -8.57 14.01 -27.18
C GLY A 685 -7.26 13.90 -27.97
N CYS A 686 -6.19 14.47 -27.44
CA CYS A 686 -4.84 14.43 -28.02
C CYS A 686 -4.36 12.99 -28.23
N VAL A 687 -4.43 12.16 -27.18
CA VAL A 687 -4.05 10.74 -27.27
C VAL A 687 -4.92 10.03 -28.31
N CYS A 688 -6.22 10.29 -28.38
CA CYS A 688 -7.11 9.65 -29.37
C CYS A 688 -6.69 9.91 -30.82
N CYS A 689 -6.20 11.12 -31.15
CA CYS A 689 -5.92 11.54 -32.53
C CYS A 689 -4.97 10.64 -33.32
N GLY A 690 -4.03 9.94 -32.65
CA GLY A 690 -3.14 8.95 -33.27
C GLY A 690 -1.84 9.50 -33.87
N LEU A 691 -1.77 10.80 -34.18
CA LEU A 691 -0.56 11.47 -34.65
C LEU A 691 0.48 11.64 -33.52
N ALA A 692 1.75 11.32 -33.79
CA ALA A 692 2.80 11.30 -32.78
C ALA A 692 3.05 12.66 -32.08
N SER A 693 2.93 13.79 -32.79
CA SER A 693 3.05 15.15 -32.22
C SER A 693 1.93 15.44 -31.21
N ILE A 694 0.70 15.11 -31.58
CA ILE A 694 -0.49 15.31 -30.75
C ILE A 694 -0.47 14.36 -29.55
N ASN A 695 -0.14 13.07 -29.76
CA ASN A 695 -0.01 12.07 -28.70
C ASN A 695 0.98 12.52 -27.61
N LYS A 696 2.19 12.97 -28.00
CA LYS A 696 3.20 13.53 -27.08
C LYS A 696 2.64 14.69 -26.25
N THR A 697 1.91 15.60 -26.90
CA THR A 697 1.26 16.72 -26.19
C THR A 697 0.23 16.22 -25.18
N GLY A 698 -0.54 15.18 -25.51
CA GLY A 698 -1.44 14.51 -24.58
C GLY A 698 -0.72 14.01 -23.32
N ILE A 699 0.44 13.36 -23.47
CA ILE A 699 1.25 12.84 -22.35
C ILE A 699 1.89 13.97 -21.50
N VAL A 700 2.23 15.12 -22.08
CA VAL A 700 2.71 16.30 -21.33
C VAL A 700 1.56 16.96 -20.55
N LEU A 701 0.41 17.18 -21.19
CA LEU A 701 -0.78 17.75 -20.54
C LEU A 701 -1.32 16.83 -19.42
N GLN A 702 -1.24 15.52 -19.61
CA GLN A 702 -1.62 14.51 -18.62
C GLN A 702 -0.74 14.58 -17.35
N GLU A 703 0.57 14.81 -17.46
CA GLU A 703 1.43 15.04 -16.28
C GLU A 703 1.13 16.40 -15.60
N ILE A 704 0.71 17.42 -16.35
CA ILE A 704 0.25 18.70 -15.79
C ILE A 704 -1.03 18.50 -14.97
N THR A 705 -2.03 17.77 -15.51
CA THR A 705 -3.22 17.37 -14.77
C THR A 705 -2.85 16.63 -13.48
N ARG A 706 -1.90 15.69 -13.52
CA ARG A 706 -1.43 14.97 -12.32
C ARG A 706 -0.93 15.90 -11.21
N VAL A 707 0.00 16.79 -11.55
CA VAL A 707 0.67 17.65 -10.57
C VAL A 707 -0.32 18.65 -9.98
N SER A 708 -1.18 19.24 -10.82
CA SER A 708 -2.25 20.14 -10.37
C SER A 708 -3.25 19.45 -9.45
N LEU A 709 -3.76 18.27 -9.80
CA LEU A 709 -4.72 17.53 -8.97
C LEU A 709 -4.11 17.16 -7.59
N ALA A 710 -2.82 16.82 -7.56
CA ALA A 710 -2.10 16.51 -6.33
C ALA A 710 -1.88 17.75 -5.46
N GLN A 711 -1.51 18.90 -6.03
CA GLN A 711 -1.36 20.17 -5.30
C GLN A 711 -2.70 20.60 -4.66
N LEU A 712 -3.77 20.58 -5.47
CA LEU A 712 -5.12 20.91 -5.01
C LEU A 712 -5.60 19.99 -3.88
N GLN A 713 -5.30 18.70 -3.97
CA GLN A 713 -5.70 17.70 -2.97
C GLN A 713 -4.95 17.84 -1.64
N VAL A 714 -3.66 18.16 -1.67
CA VAL A 714 -2.78 18.09 -0.48
C VAL A 714 -2.71 19.44 0.25
N GLU A 715 -2.61 20.55 -0.48
CA GLU A 715 -2.30 21.87 0.09
C GLU A 715 -3.45 22.89 -0.02
N ASP A 716 -4.12 23.00 -1.18
CA ASP A 716 -5.01 24.15 -1.46
C ASP A 716 -6.47 23.98 -0.97
N ASP A 717 -7.15 22.87 -1.33
CA ASP A 717 -8.59 22.69 -1.08
C ASP A 717 -8.98 21.21 -0.91
N ASN A 718 -9.09 20.76 0.34
CA ASN A 718 -9.49 19.40 0.67
C ASN A 718 -10.97 19.08 0.29
N SER A 719 -11.81 20.06 -0.04
CA SER A 719 -13.21 19.81 -0.41
C SER A 719 -13.36 19.17 -1.79
N VAL A 720 -12.35 19.28 -2.66
CA VAL A 720 -12.35 18.70 -4.02
C VAL A 720 -12.50 17.18 -4.04
N LEU A 721 -12.21 16.50 -2.93
CA LEU A 721 -12.45 15.06 -2.72
C LEU A 721 -13.95 14.68 -2.73
N ARG A 722 -14.85 15.66 -2.91
CA ARG A 722 -16.30 15.52 -3.12
C ARG A 722 -16.80 16.08 -4.45
N ASP A 723 -15.94 16.77 -5.19
CA ASP A 723 -16.29 17.41 -6.47
C ASP A 723 -16.25 16.40 -7.62
N LEU A 724 -17.38 16.25 -8.31
CA LEU A 724 -17.51 15.39 -9.49
C LEU A 724 -16.47 15.76 -10.57
N GLN A 725 -16.15 17.04 -10.76
CA GLN A 725 -15.17 17.44 -11.79
C GLN A 725 -13.73 17.04 -11.43
N TRP A 726 -13.35 17.10 -10.15
CA TRP A 726 -12.06 16.60 -9.67
C TRP A 726 -11.98 15.07 -9.76
N LEU A 727 -13.04 14.35 -9.40
CA LEU A 727 -13.13 12.88 -9.55
C LEU A 727 -13.02 12.47 -11.03
N GLN A 728 -13.74 13.17 -11.93
CA GLN A 728 -13.65 12.98 -13.37
C GLN A 728 -12.24 13.26 -13.89
N ALA A 729 -11.61 14.38 -13.53
CA ALA A 729 -10.26 14.73 -13.96
C ALA A 729 -9.20 13.71 -13.49
N SER A 730 -9.32 13.22 -12.26
CA SER A 730 -8.46 12.17 -11.71
C SER A 730 -8.58 10.85 -12.49
N MET A 731 -9.81 10.48 -12.86
CA MET A 731 -10.07 9.29 -13.68
C MET A 731 -9.54 9.44 -15.11
N LEU A 732 -9.73 10.61 -15.74
CA LEU A 732 -9.14 10.92 -17.06
C LEU A 732 -7.62 10.75 -17.05
N TRP A 733 -6.97 11.19 -15.97
CA TRP A 733 -5.53 11.10 -15.80
C TRP A 733 -5.05 9.64 -15.65
N LEU A 734 -5.72 8.85 -14.82
CA LEU A 734 -5.41 7.42 -14.58
C LEU A 734 -5.55 6.58 -15.85
N ASP A 735 -6.68 6.69 -16.57
CA ASP A 735 -6.95 5.94 -17.81
C ASP A 735 -5.83 6.11 -18.85
N ILE A 736 -5.34 7.33 -19.01
CA ILE A 736 -4.24 7.63 -19.93
C ILE A 736 -2.91 7.14 -19.34
N GLY A 737 -2.72 7.29 -18.04
CA GLY A 737 -1.44 7.06 -17.36
C GLY A 737 -1.03 5.60 -17.28
N ILE A 738 -1.95 4.72 -16.89
CA ILE A 738 -1.62 3.32 -16.58
C ILE A 738 -1.27 2.49 -17.83
N PHE A 739 -1.79 2.88 -19.00
CA PHE A 739 -1.52 2.20 -20.28
C PHE A 739 -0.74 3.06 -21.30
N CYS A 740 -0.06 4.15 -20.88
CA CYS A 740 0.65 5.03 -21.81
C CYS A 740 1.90 4.42 -22.47
N GLY A 741 2.49 3.38 -21.88
CA GLY A 741 3.77 2.79 -22.32
C GLY A 741 5.03 3.45 -21.76
N TYR A 742 4.91 4.49 -20.92
CA TYR A 742 6.05 5.14 -20.28
C TYR A 742 6.20 4.62 -18.84
N ARG A 743 7.25 3.83 -18.58
CA ARG A 743 7.45 3.05 -17.33
C ARG A 743 7.16 3.85 -16.05
N ARG A 744 7.81 5.01 -15.91
CA ARG A 744 7.63 5.95 -14.79
C ARG A 744 6.17 6.38 -14.62
N LYS A 745 5.52 6.79 -15.71
CA LYS A 745 4.14 7.30 -15.70
C LYS A 745 3.13 6.19 -15.37
N MET A 746 3.37 4.97 -15.83
CA MET A 746 2.55 3.79 -15.53
C MET A 746 2.61 3.45 -14.02
N GLN A 747 3.81 3.29 -13.45
CA GLN A 747 3.96 3.00 -12.02
C GLN A 747 3.43 4.14 -11.12
N ILE A 748 3.61 5.40 -11.53
CA ILE A 748 3.00 6.54 -10.82
C ILE A 748 1.47 6.52 -10.92
N ALA A 749 0.90 6.21 -12.09
CA ALA A 749 -0.56 6.07 -12.24
C ALA A 749 -1.12 4.99 -11.31
N GLU A 750 -0.48 3.83 -11.27
CA GLU A 750 -0.87 2.73 -10.36
C GLU A 750 -0.88 3.15 -8.89
N SER A 751 0.18 3.83 -8.41
CA SER A 751 0.27 4.25 -7.00
C SER A 751 -0.80 5.27 -6.56
N TYR A 752 -1.40 6.03 -7.50
CA TYR A 752 -2.44 7.04 -7.20
C TYR A 752 -3.88 6.52 -7.38
N LEU A 753 -4.09 5.29 -7.86
CA LEU A 753 -5.43 4.70 -7.94
C LEU A 753 -6.08 4.62 -6.54
N GLN A 754 -5.28 4.26 -5.52
CA GLN A 754 -5.72 4.14 -4.13
C GLN A 754 -6.31 5.45 -3.56
N PRO A 755 -5.69 6.65 -3.72
CA PRO A 755 -6.32 7.94 -3.46
C PRO A 755 -7.73 8.11 -4.05
N LEU A 756 -7.94 7.79 -5.34
CA LEU A 756 -9.25 7.96 -5.98
C LEU A 756 -10.29 6.96 -5.44
N CYS A 757 -9.93 5.68 -5.31
CA CYS A 757 -10.77 4.67 -4.65
C CYS A 757 -11.13 5.08 -3.21
N THR A 758 -10.20 5.72 -2.49
CA THR A 758 -10.43 6.24 -1.14
C THR A 758 -11.39 7.44 -1.14
N ALA A 759 -11.29 8.34 -2.11
CA ALA A 759 -12.23 9.46 -2.27
C ALA A 759 -13.67 8.94 -2.49
N PHE A 760 -13.87 8.00 -3.43
CA PHE A 760 -15.16 7.36 -3.71
C PHE A 760 -15.73 6.63 -2.49
N ARG A 761 -14.91 5.76 -1.86
CA ARG A 761 -15.28 5.01 -0.65
C ARG A 761 -15.68 5.93 0.50
N ARG A 762 -14.93 7.01 0.74
CA ARG A 762 -15.25 8.01 1.77
C ARG A 762 -16.40 8.93 1.37
N ALA A 763 -16.77 9.04 0.10
CA ALA A 763 -17.95 9.76 -0.38
C ALA A 763 -19.22 8.89 -0.35
N ALA A 764 -19.11 7.62 0.09
CA ALA A 764 -20.16 6.61 -0.05
C ALA A 764 -20.65 6.43 -1.51
N ALA A 765 -19.80 6.72 -2.50
CA ALA A 765 -20.19 6.69 -3.92
C ALA A 765 -20.42 5.27 -4.49
N PHE A 766 -19.95 4.23 -3.78
CA PHE A 766 -20.32 2.82 -4.04
C PHE A 766 -21.58 2.39 -3.28
N ASP A 767 -22.07 3.19 -2.34
CA ASP A 767 -23.23 2.90 -1.51
C ASP A 767 -24.53 3.35 -2.19
N ARG A 768 -25.57 2.52 -2.11
CA ARG A 768 -26.93 2.86 -2.54
C ARG A 768 -27.45 4.15 -1.90
N SER A 769 -27.14 4.43 -0.63
CA SER A 769 -27.70 5.56 0.12
C SER A 769 -27.37 6.94 -0.46
N THR A 770 -26.32 7.03 -1.29
CA THR A 770 -25.88 8.26 -1.98
C THR A 770 -26.79 8.64 -3.15
N TYR A 771 -27.59 7.70 -3.67
CA TYR A 771 -28.35 7.87 -4.90
C TYR A 771 -29.85 7.95 -4.63
N SER A 772 -30.40 9.15 -4.75
CA SER A 772 -31.83 9.40 -4.62
C SER A 772 -32.58 9.09 -5.91
N THR A 773 -33.84 8.69 -5.80
CA THR A 773 -34.73 8.57 -6.96
C THR A 773 -35.11 9.96 -7.47
N VAL A 774 -34.41 10.46 -8.49
CA VAL A 774 -34.77 11.70 -9.20
C VAL A 774 -35.61 11.37 -10.42
N THR A 775 -36.84 11.92 -10.52
CA THR A 775 -37.76 11.71 -11.65
C THR A 775 -38.27 13.03 -12.21
N PRO A 776 -38.75 13.08 -13.47
CA PRO A 776 -39.29 14.32 -14.04
C PRO A 776 -40.52 14.87 -13.30
N TYR A 777 -41.24 14.02 -12.56
CA TYR A 777 -42.43 14.41 -11.77
C TYR A 777 -42.08 15.20 -10.49
N MET A 778 -40.78 15.38 -10.19
CA MET A 778 -40.31 16.22 -9.08
C MET A 778 -40.12 17.69 -9.50
N ALA A 779 -40.23 17.99 -10.79
CA ALA A 779 -40.29 19.37 -11.29
C ALA A 779 -41.69 19.97 -11.08
N GLY A 780 -41.78 21.29 -11.01
CA GLY A 780 -43.04 22.00 -11.18
C GLY A 780 -43.42 22.13 -12.66
N ASP A 781 -44.52 22.83 -12.94
CA ASP A 781 -44.96 23.11 -14.31
C ASP A 781 -43.99 24.04 -15.08
N ASP A 782 -43.05 24.68 -14.38
CA ASP A 782 -42.07 25.63 -14.93
C ASP A 782 -40.84 24.94 -15.57
N GLU A 783 -40.53 25.31 -16.82
CA GLU A 783 -39.38 24.79 -17.59
C GLU A 783 -38.01 24.93 -16.88
N PRO A 784 -37.68 26.05 -16.19
CA PRO A 784 -36.45 26.14 -15.40
C PRO A 784 -36.37 25.13 -14.24
N SER A 785 -37.51 24.76 -13.66
CA SER A 785 -37.55 23.75 -12.59
C SER A 785 -37.25 22.34 -13.14
N LEU A 786 -37.78 22.01 -14.33
CA LEU A 786 -37.47 20.78 -15.04
C LEU A 786 -35.99 20.71 -15.43
N ASN A 787 -35.40 21.83 -15.87
CA ASN A 787 -33.98 21.89 -16.20
C ASN A 787 -33.08 21.64 -14.97
N ASN A 788 -33.44 22.20 -13.81
CA ASN A 788 -32.70 21.97 -12.56
C ASN A 788 -32.80 20.52 -12.08
N VAL A 789 -33.98 19.91 -12.16
CA VAL A 789 -34.20 18.48 -11.82
C VAL A 789 -33.42 17.56 -12.77
N TRP A 790 -33.39 17.87 -14.07
CA TRP A 790 -32.58 17.15 -15.04
C TRP A 790 -31.08 17.28 -14.77
N HIS A 791 -30.59 18.47 -14.42
CA HIS A 791 -29.18 18.69 -14.06
C HIS A 791 -28.76 17.88 -12.82
N GLU A 792 -29.62 17.80 -11.80
CA GLU A 792 -29.35 16.98 -10.61
C GLU A 792 -29.39 15.48 -10.91
N TRP A 793 -30.34 15.02 -11.76
CA TRP A 793 -30.34 13.65 -12.26
C TRP A 793 -29.05 13.32 -13.04
N VAL A 794 -28.63 14.20 -13.96
CA VAL A 794 -27.38 14.06 -14.72
C VAL A 794 -26.18 14.01 -13.77
N ARG A 795 -26.15 14.81 -12.69
CA ARG A 795 -25.06 14.81 -11.70
C ARG A 795 -24.96 13.47 -10.95
N GLN A 796 -26.08 12.91 -10.51
CA GLN A 796 -26.10 11.60 -9.83
C GLN A 796 -25.78 10.45 -10.79
N GLU A 797 -26.32 10.48 -12.02
CA GLU A 797 -26.07 9.48 -13.07
C GLU A 797 -24.60 9.51 -13.54
N SER A 798 -23.98 10.70 -13.66
CA SER A 798 -22.55 10.86 -13.91
C SER A 798 -21.71 10.16 -12.84
N LEU A 799 -22.05 10.33 -11.56
CA LEU A 799 -21.32 9.73 -10.44
C LEU A 799 -21.48 8.20 -10.42
N LYS A 800 -22.69 7.66 -10.69
CA LYS A 800 -22.89 6.21 -10.84
C LYS A 800 -22.03 5.63 -11.97
N ARG A 801 -22.08 6.25 -13.16
CA ARG A 801 -21.31 5.79 -14.33
C ARG A 801 -19.80 5.83 -14.07
N LEU A 802 -19.33 6.88 -13.40
CA LEU A 802 -17.93 7.03 -13.01
C LEU A 802 -17.50 6.01 -11.93
N ALA A 803 -18.38 5.67 -10.97
CA ALA A 803 -18.10 4.65 -9.97
C ALA A 803 -17.97 3.24 -10.58
N TYR A 804 -18.81 2.90 -11.56
CA TYR A 804 -18.66 1.65 -12.32
C TYR A 804 -17.40 1.64 -13.21
N HIS A 805 -17.05 2.75 -13.88
CA HIS A 805 -15.80 2.83 -14.64
C HIS A 805 -14.54 2.74 -13.76
N LEU A 806 -14.54 3.34 -12.57
CA LEU A 806 -13.45 3.20 -11.60
C LEU A 806 -13.27 1.75 -11.12
N PHE A 807 -14.37 1.03 -10.89
CA PHE A 807 -14.34 -0.40 -10.57
C PHE A 807 -13.76 -1.22 -11.73
N GLY A 808 -14.26 -1.02 -12.95
CA GLY A 808 -13.74 -1.71 -14.14
C GLY A 808 -12.26 -1.45 -14.38
N HIS A 809 -11.82 -0.19 -14.31
CA HIS A 809 -10.41 0.19 -14.41
C HIS A 809 -9.53 -0.50 -13.35
N ASP A 810 -9.95 -0.52 -12.08
CA ASP A 810 -9.20 -1.20 -11.02
C ASP A 810 -9.10 -2.72 -11.26
N VAL A 811 -10.17 -3.35 -11.75
CA VAL A 811 -10.18 -4.78 -12.12
C VAL A 811 -9.33 -5.07 -13.36
N GLU A 812 -9.41 -4.25 -14.41
CA GLU A 812 -8.56 -4.34 -15.60
C GLU A 812 -7.07 -4.24 -15.25
N VAL A 813 -6.69 -3.25 -14.43
CA VAL A 813 -5.29 -3.08 -14.01
C VAL A 813 -4.86 -4.21 -13.07
N ALA A 814 -5.73 -4.66 -12.16
CA ALA A 814 -5.47 -5.82 -11.31
C ALA A 814 -5.20 -7.10 -12.11
N MET A 815 -6.00 -7.38 -13.16
CA MET A 815 -5.77 -8.48 -14.09
C MET A 815 -4.48 -8.30 -14.91
N ALA A 816 -4.24 -7.10 -15.46
CA ALA A 816 -3.07 -6.83 -16.30
C ALA A 816 -1.75 -7.02 -15.52
N MET A 817 -1.73 -6.64 -14.23
CA MET A 817 -0.58 -6.74 -13.33
C MET A 817 -0.57 -8.03 -12.46
N ASN A 818 -1.58 -8.90 -12.59
CA ASN A 818 -1.75 -10.12 -11.79
C ASN A 818 -1.75 -9.88 -10.26
N ARG A 819 -2.51 -8.88 -9.79
CA ARG A 819 -2.61 -8.49 -8.37
C ARG A 819 -4.08 -8.40 -7.92
N PRO A 820 -4.38 -8.26 -6.61
CA PRO A 820 -5.75 -7.96 -6.19
C PRO A 820 -6.20 -6.55 -6.65
N ALA A 821 -7.50 -6.41 -6.88
CA ALA A 821 -8.19 -5.13 -7.02
C ALA A 821 -8.30 -4.40 -5.66
N LEU A 822 -8.32 -3.07 -5.69
CA LEU A 822 -8.45 -2.19 -4.51
C LEU A 822 -9.92 -1.96 -4.09
N THR A 823 -10.87 -2.33 -4.96
CA THR A 823 -12.31 -2.25 -4.77
C THR A 823 -12.93 -3.65 -4.81
N SER A 824 -13.79 -3.95 -3.84
CA SER A 824 -14.50 -5.24 -3.82
C SER A 824 -15.78 -5.15 -4.65
N TYR A 825 -16.05 -6.18 -5.47
CA TYR A 825 -17.35 -6.33 -6.13
C TYR A 825 -18.54 -6.38 -5.14
N THR A 826 -18.28 -6.70 -3.87
CA THR A 826 -19.30 -6.66 -2.80
C THR A 826 -19.55 -5.26 -2.24
N GLU A 827 -18.67 -4.30 -2.48
CA GLU A 827 -18.77 -2.90 -2.01
C GLU A 827 -19.75 -2.10 -2.87
N LEU A 828 -19.86 -2.46 -4.16
CA LEU A 828 -20.80 -1.87 -5.11
C LEU A 828 -22.24 -2.30 -4.78
N THR A 829 -22.94 -1.47 -3.99
CA THR A 829 -24.38 -1.60 -3.71
C THR A 829 -25.22 -0.56 -4.46
N LEU A 830 -24.57 0.43 -5.08
CA LEU A 830 -25.22 1.40 -5.94
C LEU A 830 -26.03 0.73 -7.07
N PRO A 831 -27.22 1.25 -7.40
CA PRO A 831 -28.01 0.74 -8.52
C PRO A 831 -27.27 1.00 -9.84
N PHE A 832 -27.57 0.22 -10.87
CA PHE A 832 -26.92 0.39 -12.17
C PHE A 832 -27.19 1.77 -12.83
N PRO A 833 -26.33 2.19 -13.77
CA PRO A 833 -26.60 3.33 -14.65
C PRO A 833 -27.92 3.18 -15.42
N ALA A 834 -28.60 4.30 -15.60
CA ALA A 834 -29.84 4.37 -16.37
C ALA A 834 -29.57 4.17 -17.87
N ALA A 835 -30.59 3.71 -18.60
CA ALA A 835 -30.50 3.35 -20.00
C ALA A 835 -29.87 4.44 -20.90
N ARG A 836 -29.05 3.99 -21.85
CA ARG A 836 -28.16 4.85 -22.65
C ARG A 836 -28.87 5.91 -23.50
N ASP A 837 -30.13 5.70 -23.90
CA ASP A 837 -30.94 6.68 -24.62
C ASP A 837 -31.55 7.75 -23.70
N LEU A 838 -31.87 7.41 -22.45
CA LEU A 838 -32.25 8.39 -21.42
C LEU A 838 -31.04 9.24 -20.99
N TRP A 839 -29.85 8.63 -20.91
CA TRP A 839 -28.58 9.32 -20.62
C TRP A 839 -28.11 10.25 -21.75
N LEU A 840 -28.38 9.92 -23.02
CA LEU A 840 -28.02 10.75 -24.18
C LEU A 840 -29.18 11.64 -24.65
N ALA A 841 -30.13 11.96 -23.76
CA ALA A 841 -31.19 12.92 -24.05
C ALA A 841 -30.61 14.34 -24.22
N PRO A 842 -30.90 15.07 -25.31
CA PRO A 842 -30.26 16.36 -25.59
C PRO A 842 -30.82 17.54 -24.78
N THR A 843 -32.00 17.39 -24.17
CA THR A 843 -32.67 18.44 -23.38
C THR A 843 -33.48 17.82 -22.23
N ALA A 844 -33.74 18.60 -21.18
CA ALA A 844 -34.63 18.22 -20.07
C ALA A 844 -36.06 17.83 -20.53
N THR A 845 -36.55 18.45 -21.61
CA THR A 845 -37.82 18.09 -22.25
C THR A 845 -37.76 16.73 -22.93
N ALA A 846 -36.73 16.46 -23.75
CA ALA A 846 -36.54 15.15 -24.38
C ALA A 846 -36.34 14.03 -23.35
N TRP A 847 -35.62 14.30 -22.26
CA TRP A 847 -35.44 13.39 -21.12
C TRP A 847 -36.79 13.03 -20.46
N ARG A 848 -37.62 14.03 -20.12
CA ARG A 848 -38.97 13.83 -19.59
C ARG A 848 -39.87 13.07 -20.56
N ASP A 849 -39.81 13.38 -21.84
CA ASP A 849 -40.72 12.82 -22.84
C ASP A 849 -40.35 11.36 -23.17
N LEU A 850 -39.05 11.01 -23.17
CA LEU A 850 -38.55 9.62 -23.16
C LEU A 850 -38.98 8.88 -21.89
N TRP A 851 -38.86 9.50 -20.72
CA TRP A 851 -39.32 8.92 -19.45
C TRP A 851 -40.81 8.58 -19.52
N ASN A 852 -41.65 9.54 -19.91
CA ASN A 852 -43.10 9.38 -20.02
C ASN A 852 -43.51 8.28 -21.01
N THR A 853 -42.81 8.14 -22.14
CA THR A 853 -43.19 7.19 -23.21
C THR A 853 -42.64 5.78 -23.04
N LYS A 854 -41.46 5.62 -22.41
CA LYS A 854 -40.75 4.33 -22.35
C LYS A 854 -40.54 3.79 -20.92
N TYR A 855 -40.53 4.66 -19.91
CA TYR A 855 -40.07 4.32 -18.55
C TYR A 855 -41.08 4.61 -17.42
N SER A 856 -42.19 5.29 -17.71
CA SER A 856 -43.24 5.68 -16.75
C SER A 856 -43.94 4.51 -16.02
N VAL A 857 -43.80 3.28 -16.53
CA VAL A 857 -44.39 2.05 -15.96
C VAL A 857 -43.34 1.19 -15.24
N VAL A 858 -42.06 1.56 -15.28
CA VAL A 858 -40.97 0.81 -14.64
C VAL A 858 -40.86 1.25 -13.18
N GLU A 859 -41.25 0.38 -12.24
CA GLU A 859 -40.91 0.57 -10.84
C GLU A 859 -39.39 0.73 -10.70
N VAL A 860 -38.97 1.71 -9.88
CA VAL A 860 -37.58 2.14 -9.80
C VAL A 860 -36.73 0.98 -9.29
N SER A 861 -36.00 0.35 -10.21
CA SER A 861 -35.37 -0.92 -9.93
C SER A 861 -34.08 -0.71 -9.15
N ASP A 862 -34.06 -1.27 -7.93
CA ASP A 862 -32.92 -1.30 -7.01
C ASP A 862 -31.74 -2.19 -7.50
N PHE A 863 -31.79 -2.62 -8.77
CA PHE A 863 -30.92 -3.62 -9.36
C PHE A 863 -29.44 -3.17 -9.38
N SER A 864 -28.61 -3.97 -8.73
CA SER A 864 -27.20 -3.70 -8.47
C SER A 864 -26.31 -4.85 -8.96
N LEU A 865 -24.99 -4.60 -9.01
CA LEU A 865 -24.01 -5.64 -9.34
C LEU A 865 -24.07 -6.85 -8.39
N ARG A 866 -24.45 -6.64 -7.12
CA ARG A 866 -24.61 -7.72 -6.14
C ARG A 866 -25.70 -8.70 -6.55
N ASP A 867 -26.78 -8.23 -7.17
CA ASP A 867 -27.90 -9.07 -7.59
C ASP A 867 -27.50 -9.95 -8.78
N LEU A 868 -26.83 -9.37 -9.78
CA LEU A 868 -26.27 -10.12 -10.92
C LEU A 868 -25.19 -11.13 -10.52
N LEU A 869 -24.36 -10.82 -9.52
CA LEU A 869 -23.35 -11.75 -9.00
C LEU A 869 -23.94 -12.82 -8.06
N SER A 870 -25.19 -12.66 -7.63
CA SER A 870 -25.92 -13.66 -6.84
C SER A 870 -26.78 -14.58 -7.71
N ASP A 871 -27.39 -14.04 -8.78
CA ASP A 871 -28.09 -14.78 -9.82
C ASP A 871 -27.76 -14.22 -11.21
N PRO A 872 -26.76 -14.79 -11.90
CA PRO A 872 -26.38 -14.40 -13.25
C PRO A 872 -27.48 -14.62 -14.30
N SER A 873 -28.50 -15.43 -14.03
CA SER A 873 -29.61 -15.67 -14.98
C SER A 873 -30.44 -14.40 -15.22
N LEU A 874 -30.42 -13.46 -14.28
CA LEU A 874 -31.09 -12.15 -14.38
C LEU A 874 -30.54 -11.29 -15.56
N MET A 875 -29.37 -11.62 -16.12
CA MET A 875 -28.89 -11.06 -17.40
C MET A 875 -29.89 -11.22 -18.56
N THR A 876 -30.75 -12.25 -18.53
CA THR A 876 -31.79 -12.48 -19.54
C THR A 876 -32.97 -11.51 -19.43
N ASN A 877 -33.19 -10.92 -18.24
CA ASN A 877 -34.40 -10.16 -17.89
C ASN A 877 -34.05 -8.81 -17.21
N ILE A 878 -32.98 -8.15 -17.68
CA ILE A 878 -32.56 -6.84 -17.14
C ILE A 878 -33.69 -5.81 -17.28
N PRO A 879 -34.01 -5.03 -16.22
CA PRO A 879 -35.02 -3.98 -16.27
C PRO A 879 -34.74 -2.97 -17.39
N MET A 880 -35.76 -2.62 -18.20
CA MET A 880 -35.58 -1.76 -19.39
C MET A 880 -34.91 -0.41 -19.13
N GLY A 881 -35.01 0.09 -17.89
CA GLY A 881 -34.42 1.36 -17.44
C GLY A 881 -32.90 1.31 -17.18
N VAL A 882 -32.24 0.16 -17.31
CA VAL A 882 -30.81 -0.06 -17.01
C VAL A 882 -29.96 -0.08 -18.29
N ASP A 883 -28.72 0.42 -18.23
CA ASP A 883 -27.74 0.29 -19.32
C ASP A 883 -27.18 -1.15 -19.38
N PHE A 884 -27.79 -1.98 -20.24
CA PHE A 884 -27.44 -3.39 -20.44
C PHE A 884 -25.92 -3.62 -20.64
N ASN A 885 -25.24 -2.73 -21.38
CA ASN A 885 -23.83 -2.94 -21.68
C ASN A 885 -22.95 -2.74 -20.44
N ILE A 886 -23.25 -1.75 -19.60
CA ILE A 886 -22.52 -1.55 -18.34
C ILE A 886 -22.84 -2.69 -17.37
N ALA A 887 -24.10 -3.13 -17.30
CA ALA A 887 -24.48 -4.28 -16.46
C ALA A 887 -23.74 -5.57 -16.86
N ARG A 888 -23.61 -5.86 -18.18
CA ARG A 888 -22.81 -6.98 -18.68
C ARG A 888 -21.33 -6.86 -18.32
N THR A 889 -20.70 -5.71 -18.58
CA THR A 889 -19.26 -5.55 -18.34
C THR A 889 -18.95 -5.59 -16.84
N ALA A 890 -19.74 -4.93 -16.00
CA ALA A 890 -19.60 -4.95 -14.55
C ALA A 890 -19.78 -6.36 -13.95
N LEU A 891 -20.72 -7.17 -14.48
CA LEU A 891 -20.82 -8.58 -14.12
C LEU A 891 -19.53 -9.34 -14.47
N LEU A 892 -19.00 -9.12 -15.67
CA LEU A 892 -17.78 -9.79 -16.14
C LEU A 892 -16.53 -9.41 -15.31
N GLU A 893 -16.40 -8.14 -14.94
CA GLU A 893 -15.37 -7.63 -14.01
C GLU A 893 -15.55 -8.19 -12.59
N GLY A 894 -16.79 -8.21 -12.09
CA GLY A 894 -17.14 -8.84 -10.81
C GLY A 894 -16.80 -10.33 -10.77
N MET A 895 -17.03 -11.04 -11.87
CA MET A 895 -16.62 -12.43 -12.04
C MET A 895 -15.10 -12.59 -12.18
N ALA A 896 -14.40 -11.68 -12.87
CA ALA A 896 -12.93 -11.72 -12.98
C ALA A 896 -12.24 -11.67 -11.60
N ASN A 897 -12.76 -10.84 -10.67
CA ASN A 897 -12.33 -10.85 -9.27
C ASN A 897 -12.58 -12.21 -8.57
N GLN A 898 -13.71 -12.88 -8.84
CA GLN A 898 -14.01 -14.21 -8.30
C GLN A 898 -13.11 -15.29 -8.92
N VAL A 899 -12.77 -15.19 -10.20
CA VAL A 899 -11.78 -16.04 -10.88
C VAL A 899 -10.41 -15.85 -10.22
N TRP A 900 -9.93 -14.61 -10.06
CA TRP A 900 -8.66 -14.30 -9.40
C TRP A 900 -8.58 -14.94 -8.00
N GLY A 901 -9.58 -14.70 -7.15
CA GLY A 901 -9.62 -15.29 -5.81
C GLY A 901 -9.63 -16.82 -5.81
N THR A 902 -10.29 -17.44 -6.78
CA THR A 902 -10.32 -18.90 -6.95
C THR A 902 -8.95 -19.44 -7.40
N ARG A 903 -8.25 -18.76 -8.32
CA ARG A 903 -6.88 -19.13 -8.75
C ARG A 903 -5.90 -19.08 -7.57
N GLN A 904 -5.92 -18.03 -6.74
CA GLN A 904 -5.05 -17.93 -5.57
C GLN A 904 -5.28 -19.08 -4.57
N GLN A 905 -6.54 -19.46 -4.35
CA GLN A 905 -6.87 -20.62 -3.49
C GLN A 905 -6.41 -21.96 -4.11
N MET A 906 -6.41 -22.09 -5.43
CA MET A 906 -5.87 -23.27 -6.13
C MET A 906 -4.36 -23.41 -5.93
N VAL A 907 -3.58 -22.32 -6.04
CA VAL A 907 -2.12 -22.32 -5.80
C VAL A 907 -1.81 -22.82 -4.38
N LEU A 908 -2.51 -22.30 -3.37
CA LEU A 908 -2.41 -22.76 -1.97
C LEU A 908 -2.81 -24.23 -1.74
N SER A 909 -3.47 -24.86 -2.71
CA SER A 909 -3.84 -26.28 -2.66
C SER A 909 -2.77 -27.21 -3.26
N GLN A 910 -1.89 -26.72 -4.14
CA GLN A 910 -0.94 -27.54 -4.90
C GLN A 910 0.17 -28.12 -4.00
N GLY A 911 0.80 -27.30 -3.16
CA GLY A 911 1.88 -27.72 -2.25
C GLY A 911 1.50 -28.66 -1.09
N SER A 912 0.25 -29.13 -1.03
CA SER A 912 -0.24 -30.05 0.01
C SER A 912 -0.13 -31.52 -0.40
N LYS A 913 0.21 -32.40 0.55
CA LYS A 913 0.15 -33.86 0.35
C LYS A 913 -1.25 -34.27 -0.13
N PRO A 914 -1.38 -35.21 -1.09
CA PRO A 914 -2.62 -35.42 -1.84
C PRO A 914 -3.86 -35.67 -0.96
N ASP A 915 -3.73 -36.50 0.07
CA ASP A 915 -4.87 -36.90 0.91
C ASP A 915 -5.34 -35.79 1.86
N THR A 916 -4.42 -34.94 2.33
CA THR A 916 -4.70 -33.99 3.43
C THR A 916 -5.62 -32.80 3.08
N ARG A 917 -5.91 -32.57 1.80
CA ARG A 917 -6.81 -31.49 1.34
C ARG A 917 -7.75 -31.90 0.20
N ALA A 918 -8.06 -33.19 0.05
CA ALA A 918 -8.90 -33.70 -1.03
C ALA A 918 -10.25 -32.97 -1.19
N MET A 919 -10.99 -32.75 -0.09
CA MET A 919 -12.27 -32.01 -0.13
C MET A 919 -12.13 -30.57 -0.61
N ALA A 920 -11.06 -29.86 -0.23
CA ALA A 920 -10.83 -28.49 -0.66
C ALA A 920 -10.52 -28.40 -2.16
N ARG A 921 -9.79 -29.39 -2.71
CA ARG A 921 -9.52 -29.48 -4.16
C ARG A 921 -10.80 -29.77 -4.95
N LEU A 922 -11.63 -30.70 -4.49
CA LEU A 922 -12.92 -31.00 -5.11
C LEU A 922 -13.87 -29.78 -5.11
N TRP A 923 -13.90 -29.01 -4.02
CA TRP A 923 -14.67 -27.77 -3.96
C TRP A 923 -14.13 -26.69 -4.91
N LEU A 924 -12.80 -26.52 -5.00
CA LEU A 924 -12.18 -25.58 -5.93
C LEU A 924 -12.41 -25.96 -7.40
N GLN A 925 -12.38 -27.25 -7.74
CA GLN A 925 -12.73 -27.76 -9.07
C GLN A 925 -14.22 -27.52 -9.38
N SER A 926 -15.11 -27.86 -8.46
CA SER A 926 -16.55 -27.58 -8.61
C SER A 926 -16.84 -26.08 -8.79
N ARG A 927 -16.07 -25.20 -8.14
CA ARG A 927 -16.17 -23.75 -8.30
C ARG A 927 -15.55 -23.25 -9.61
N GLN A 928 -14.55 -23.94 -10.15
CA GLN A 928 -14.00 -23.67 -11.48
C GLN A 928 -15.03 -23.97 -12.57
N ASP A 929 -15.67 -25.14 -12.52
CA ASP A 929 -16.70 -25.56 -13.49
C ASP A 929 -17.94 -24.64 -13.44
N ASP A 930 -18.33 -24.19 -12.25
CA ASP A 930 -19.42 -23.23 -12.00
C ASP A 930 -19.13 -21.83 -12.59
N LEU A 931 -17.95 -21.27 -12.30
CA LEU A 931 -17.49 -20.01 -12.91
C LEU A 931 -17.37 -20.12 -14.43
N TYR A 932 -16.81 -21.22 -14.95
CA TYR A 932 -16.66 -21.47 -16.39
C TYR A 932 -18.01 -21.57 -17.11
N THR A 933 -18.96 -22.30 -16.53
CA THR A 933 -20.31 -22.46 -17.07
C THR A 933 -21.02 -21.11 -17.12
N THR A 934 -20.92 -20.33 -16.05
CA THR A 934 -21.53 -19.00 -15.95
C THR A 934 -20.93 -18.04 -16.98
N LEU A 935 -19.61 -17.91 -17.05
CA LEU A 935 -18.90 -17.07 -18.03
C LEU A 935 -19.22 -17.46 -19.49
N LYS A 936 -19.46 -18.75 -19.79
CA LYS A 936 -19.85 -19.19 -21.14
C LYS A 936 -21.22 -18.64 -21.57
N THR A 937 -22.16 -18.44 -20.64
CA THR A 937 -23.51 -17.92 -20.96
C THR A 937 -23.57 -16.40 -21.19
N ILE A 938 -22.63 -15.62 -20.64
CA ILE A 938 -22.68 -14.15 -20.70
C ILE A 938 -22.69 -13.59 -22.14
N PRO A 939 -21.86 -14.08 -23.09
CA PRO A 939 -21.89 -13.65 -24.49
C PRO A 939 -23.14 -14.10 -25.27
N GLU A 940 -23.81 -15.17 -24.86
CA GLU A 940 -24.96 -15.76 -25.55
C GLU A 940 -26.25 -14.93 -25.34
N ASN A 941 -26.31 -14.14 -24.26
CA ASN A 941 -27.43 -13.23 -23.97
C ASN A 941 -27.49 -12.09 -25.00
N PRO A 942 -28.62 -11.85 -25.70
CA PRO A 942 -28.77 -10.72 -26.60
C PRO A 942 -28.95 -9.39 -25.83
N PRO A 943 -28.56 -8.23 -26.40
CA PRO A 943 -27.98 -8.01 -27.73
C PRO A 943 -26.48 -8.37 -27.77
N ALA A 944 -25.98 -8.79 -28.94
CA ALA A 944 -24.61 -9.29 -29.11
C ALA A 944 -23.54 -8.34 -28.50
N PRO A 945 -22.54 -8.87 -27.76
CA PRO A 945 -21.56 -8.07 -27.05
C PRO A 945 -20.64 -7.25 -27.99
N PRO A 946 -20.17 -6.07 -27.55
CA PRO A 946 -19.09 -5.35 -28.23
C PRO A 946 -17.81 -6.20 -28.34
N PRO A 947 -17.02 -6.09 -29.42
CA PRO A 947 -15.76 -6.84 -29.60
C PRO A 947 -14.79 -6.78 -28.42
N VAL A 948 -14.69 -5.63 -27.75
CA VAL A 948 -13.89 -5.40 -26.53
C VAL A 948 -14.42 -6.24 -25.35
N THR A 949 -15.73 -6.24 -25.12
CA THR A 949 -16.36 -7.09 -24.08
C THR A 949 -16.19 -8.58 -24.37
N THR A 950 -16.22 -8.98 -25.65
CA THR A 950 -15.91 -10.36 -26.06
C THR A 950 -14.45 -10.72 -25.80
N LEU A 951 -13.51 -9.82 -26.10
CA LEU A 951 -12.07 -9.99 -25.83
C LEU A 951 -11.82 -10.16 -24.33
N LEU A 952 -12.43 -9.30 -23.49
CA LEU A 952 -12.39 -9.43 -22.03
C LEU A 952 -12.98 -10.77 -21.56
N ASN A 953 -14.09 -11.24 -22.15
CA ASN A 953 -14.71 -12.51 -21.76
C ASN A 953 -13.82 -13.72 -22.07
N GLU A 954 -13.25 -13.77 -23.28
CA GLU A 954 -12.29 -14.81 -23.66
C GLU A 954 -11.01 -14.73 -22.80
N PHE A 955 -10.54 -13.53 -22.44
CA PHE A 955 -9.42 -13.37 -21.51
C PHE A 955 -9.74 -13.90 -20.10
N VAL A 956 -10.90 -13.59 -19.53
CA VAL A 956 -11.29 -14.08 -18.18
C VAL A 956 -11.48 -15.61 -18.19
N MET A 957 -12.04 -16.16 -19.28
CA MET A 957 -12.13 -17.61 -19.50
C MET A 957 -10.77 -18.28 -19.62
N MET A 958 -9.80 -17.62 -20.29
CA MET A 958 -8.40 -18.05 -20.32
C MET A 958 -7.82 -18.03 -18.90
N TYR A 959 -7.93 -16.91 -18.19
CA TYR A 959 -7.35 -16.66 -16.85
C TYR A 959 -7.84 -17.65 -15.77
N LEU A 960 -9.03 -18.22 -15.92
CA LEU A 960 -9.55 -19.29 -15.06
C LEU A 960 -8.73 -20.61 -15.12
N HIS A 961 -7.98 -20.84 -16.20
CA HIS A 961 -7.38 -22.15 -16.53
C HIS A 961 -5.86 -22.27 -16.33
N PHE A 962 -5.14 -21.17 -16.08
CA PHE A 962 -3.68 -21.19 -15.93
C PHE A 962 -3.22 -20.33 -14.76
N ASP A 963 -1.96 -20.54 -14.34
CA ASP A 963 -1.32 -19.70 -13.33
C ASP A 963 -0.45 -18.65 -14.00
N PHE A 964 -0.86 -17.38 -13.88
CA PHE A 964 -0.19 -16.25 -14.50
C PHE A 964 1.18 -15.96 -13.86
N ASP A 965 1.32 -16.17 -12.55
CA ASP A 965 2.58 -15.96 -11.83
C ASP A 965 3.60 -17.02 -12.25
N ALA A 966 3.20 -18.29 -12.31
CA ALA A 966 4.05 -19.36 -12.83
C ALA A 966 4.54 -19.09 -14.27
N ILE A 967 3.66 -18.61 -15.16
CA ILE A 967 4.04 -18.22 -16.52
C ILE A 967 5.04 -17.05 -16.50
N GLN A 968 4.77 -15.96 -15.79
CA GLN A 968 5.70 -14.81 -15.68
C GLN A 968 7.09 -15.25 -15.20
N ARG A 969 7.14 -16.03 -14.11
CA ARG A 969 8.40 -16.58 -13.56
C ARG A 969 9.14 -17.41 -14.60
N PHE A 970 8.44 -18.28 -15.34
CA PHE A 970 9.03 -19.10 -16.39
C PHE A 970 9.65 -18.31 -17.56
N VAL A 971 9.06 -17.17 -17.97
CA VAL A 971 9.70 -16.30 -18.97
C VAL A 971 10.89 -15.51 -18.40
N GLY A 972 11.11 -15.55 -17.08
CA GLY A 972 12.30 -15.01 -16.42
C GLY A 972 12.15 -13.60 -15.87
N THR A 973 10.93 -13.16 -15.53
CA THR A 973 10.68 -11.84 -14.90
C THR A 973 11.51 -11.60 -13.63
N LEU A 974 11.65 -12.63 -12.79
CA LEU A 974 12.46 -12.64 -11.55
C LEU A 974 13.86 -13.25 -11.78
N GLY A 975 14.24 -13.51 -13.02
CA GLY A 975 15.47 -14.20 -13.37
C GLY A 975 15.34 -15.72 -13.42
N GLU A 976 16.50 -16.40 -13.44
CA GLU A 976 16.58 -17.78 -13.91
C GLU A 976 16.16 -18.85 -12.89
N LEU A 977 16.44 -18.63 -11.61
CA LEU A 977 16.15 -19.62 -10.56
C LEU A 977 14.64 -19.83 -10.41
N ASP A 978 13.84 -18.78 -10.48
CA ASP A 978 12.38 -18.88 -10.43
C ASP A 978 11.77 -19.42 -11.73
N ALA A 979 12.42 -19.20 -12.88
CA ALA A 979 12.05 -19.89 -14.12
C ALA A 979 12.24 -21.42 -14.01
N ARG A 980 13.36 -21.87 -13.41
CA ARG A 980 13.61 -23.29 -13.10
C ARG A 980 12.60 -23.85 -12.09
N ARG A 981 12.21 -23.07 -11.07
CA ARG A 981 11.19 -23.46 -10.06
C ARG A 981 9.79 -23.62 -10.67
N ALA A 982 9.39 -22.76 -11.60
CA ALA A 982 8.07 -22.80 -12.24
C ALA A 982 7.90 -23.95 -13.25
N TYR A 983 8.98 -24.35 -13.93
CA TYR A 983 8.94 -25.31 -15.04
C TYR A 983 8.21 -26.65 -14.75
N PRO A 984 8.44 -27.37 -13.64
CA PRO A 984 7.78 -28.66 -13.41
C PRO A 984 6.26 -28.57 -13.36
N GLY A 985 5.72 -27.55 -12.67
CA GLY A 985 4.28 -27.32 -12.58
C GLY A 985 3.66 -26.95 -13.92
N LEU A 986 4.35 -26.17 -14.75
CA LEU A 986 3.89 -25.80 -16.09
C LEU A 986 3.94 -26.97 -17.08
N ARG A 987 4.98 -27.83 -17.02
CA ARG A 987 5.03 -29.07 -17.81
C ARG A 987 3.85 -29.97 -17.45
N ASP A 988 3.65 -30.24 -16.15
CA ASP A 988 2.59 -31.13 -15.69
C ASP A 988 1.19 -30.56 -16.00
N TRP A 989 1.03 -29.23 -15.94
CA TRP A 989 -0.14 -28.51 -16.45
C TRP A 989 -0.37 -28.73 -17.96
N SER A 990 0.67 -28.69 -18.80
CA SER A 990 0.51 -28.73 -20.27
C SER A 990 -0.24 -29.97 -20.81
N HIS A 991 -0.18 -31.10 -20.10
CA HIS A 991 -0.91 -32.32 -20.46
C HIS A 991 -2.40 -32.31 -20.05
N THR A 992 -2.81 -31.40 -19.16
CA THR A 992 -4.17 -31.36 -18.58
C THR A 992 -5.23 -30.94 -19.59
N LYS A 993 -6.51 -31.21 -19.28
CA LYS A 993 -7.64 -30.69 -20.07
C LYS A 993 -7.72 -29.18 -19.92
N GLU A 994 -7.44 -28.70 -18.71
CA GLU A 994 -7.44 -27.31 -18.27
C GLU A 994 -6.48 -26.47 -19.12
N ALA A 995 -5.26 -26.94 -19.39
CA ALA A 995 -4.33 -26.28 -20.30
C ALA A 995 -4.88 -26.16 -21.72
N ARG A 996 -5.51 -27.22 -22.25
CA ARG A 996 -6.12 -27.21 -23.60
C ARG A 996 -7.29 -26.23 -23.69
N THR A 997 -8.12 -26.14 -22.65
CA THR A 997 -9.16 -25.10 -22.53
C THR A 997 -8.56 -23.70 -22.45
N GLY A 998 -7.48 -23.52 -21.67
CA GLY A 998 -6.76 -22.25 -21.55
C GLY A 998 -6.22 -21.74 -22.90
N ILE A 999 -5.47 -22.56 -23.65
CA ILE A 999 -4.92 -22.14 -24.95
C ILE A 999 -6.00 -21.91 -26.02
N TRP A 1000 -7.14 -22.59 -25.93
CA TRP A 1000 -8.31 -22.30 -26.78
C TRP A 1000 -8.83 -20.89 -26.54
N HIS A 1001 -9.05 -20.50 -25.27
CA HIS A 1001 -9.47 -19.15 -24.94
C HIS A 1001 -8.39 -18.08 -25.23
N ALA A 1002 -7.11 -18.45 -25.19
CA ALA A 1002 -6.03 -17.58 -25.67
C ALA A 1002 -6.12 -17.31 -27.18
N GLY A 1003 -6.32 -18.35 -28.01
CA GLY A 1003 -6.54 -18.20 -29.46
C GLY A 1003 -7.80 -17.41 -29.79
N GLN A 1004 -8.88 -17.64 -29.03
CA GLN A 1004 -10.12 -16.88 -29.12
C GLN A 1004 -9.98 -15.41 -28.71
N THR A 1005 -9.11 -15.09 -27.74
CA THR A 1005 -8.77 -13.70 -27.38
C THR A 1005 -8.10 -12.98 -28.56
N LEU A 1006 -7.15 -13.63 -29.24
CA LEU A 1006 -6.53 -13.10 -30.47
C LEU A 1006 -7.55 -12.95 -31.62
N ARG A 1007 -8.49 -13.89 -31.75
CA ARG A 1007 -9.59 -13.82 -32.71
C ARG A 1007 -10.52 -12.64 -32.43
N ALA A 1008 -10.90 -12.41 -31.17
CA ALA A 1008 -11.73 -11.28 -30.76
C ALA A 1008 -11.03 -9.94 -31.06
N ALA A 1009 -9.74 -9.83 -30.75
CA ALA A 1009 -8.91 -8.66 -31.05
C ALA A 1009 -8.90 -8.26 -32.53
N ARG A 1010 -8.89 -9.23 -33.46
CA ARG A 1010 -9.01 -8.96 -34.91
C ARG A 1010 -10.35 -8.33 -35.32
N THR A 1011 -11.39 -8.44 -34.50
CA THR A 1011 -12.70 -7.81 -34.74
C THR A 1011 -12.86 -6.44 -34.08
N VAL A 1012 -11.90 -6.03 -33.23
CA VAL A 1012 -11.83 -4.69 -32.65
C VAL A 1012 -11.44 -3.68 -33.75
N LYS A 1013 -12.13 -2.53 -33.80
CA LYS A 1013 -11.93 -1.54 -34.86
C LYS A 1013 -10.54 -0.90 -34.74
N SER A 1014 -9.96 -0.50 -35.87
CA SER A 1014 -8.62 0.10 -35.91
C SER A 1014 -8.47 1.27 -34.92
N PHE A 1015 -7.30 1.34 -34.29
CA PHE A 1015 -6.92 2.29 -33.25
C PHE A 1015 -7.76 2.25 -31.96
N GLN A 1016 -8.57 1.21 -31.71
CA GLN A 1016 -9.27 1.06 -30.42
C GLN A 1016 -8.47 0.25 -29.38
N LEU A 1017 -7.57 -0.67 -29.77
CA LEU A 1017 -6.73 -1.43 -28.85
C LEU A 1017 -5.68 -0.52 -28.18
N ARG A 1018 -5.94 0.00 -26.98
CA ARG A 1018 -5.04 0.98 -26.33
C ARG A 1018 -4.95 0.92 -24.80
N GLY A 1019 -5.85 0.18 -24.15
CA GLY A 1019 -5.84 -0.04 -22.71
C GLY A 1019 -5.56 -1.50 -22.38
N PHE A 1020 -6.35 -2.07 -21.48
CA PHE A 1020 -6.32 -3.48 -21.10
C PHE A 1020 -6.32 -4.45 -22.28
N ASP A 1021 -7.03 -4.17 -23.38
CA ASP A 1021 -7.07 -5.05 -24.56
C ASP A 1021 -5.67 -5.43 -25.08
N ALA A 1022 -4.74 -4.47 -25.10
CA ALA A 1022 -3.37 -4.68 -25.57
C ALA A 1022 -2.60 -5.62 -24.62
N MET A 1023 -2.89 -5.53 -23.33
CA MET A 1023 -2.34 -6.42 -22.31
C MET A 1023 -2.93 -7.82 -22.37
N ALA A 1024 -4.24 -7.95 -22.56
CA ALA A 1024 -4.90 -9.24 -22.76
C ALA A 1024 -4.36 -10.00 -23.99
N ILE A 1025 -4.06 -9.30 -25.09
CA ILE A 1025 -3.43 -9.87 -26.30
C ILE A 1025 -2.00 -10.36 -26.01
N TYR A 1026 -1.19 -9.56 -25.34
CA TYR A 1026 0.17 -9.94 -24.93
C TYR A 1026 0.17 -11.16 -24.01
N HIS A 1027 -0.70 -11.15 -23.00
CA HIS A 1027 -0.88 -12.24 -22.05
C HIS A 1027 -1.33 -13.54 -22.74
N ALA A 1028 -2.27 -13.45 -23.69
CA ALA A 1028 -2.68 -14.60 -24.52
C ALA A 1028 -1.52 -15.13 -25.38
N ALA A 1029 -0.71 -14.24 -25.97
CA ALA A 1029 0.47 -14.62 -26.73
C ALA A 1029 1.52 -15.34 -25.86
N LEU A 1030 1.76 -14.88 -24.62
CA LEU A 1030 2.64 -15.57 -23.67
C LEU A 1030 2.13 -16.97 -23.32
N VAL A 1031 0.83 -17.14 -23.05
CA VAL A 1031 0.22 -18.44 -22.74
C VAL A 1031 0.42 -19.44 -23.88
N LEU A 1032 0.17 -19.01 -25.12
CA LEU A 1032 0.33 -19.82 -26.33
C LEU A 1032 1.80 -20.16 -26.61
N TRP A 1033 2.71 -19.21 -26.37
CA TRP A 1033 4.15 -19.37 -26.60
C TRP A 1033 4.81 -20.28 -25.55
N VAL A 1034 4.45 -20.16 -24.26
CA VAL A 1034 4.91 -21.07 -23.20
C VAL A 1034 4.41 -22.50 -23.44
N TYR A 1035 3.12 -22.68 -23.78
CA TYR A 1035 2.59 -23.99 -24.13
C TYR A 1035 3.33 -24.60 -25.34
N GLY A 1036 3.59 -23.79 -26.37
CA GLY A 1036 4.38 -24.19 -27.53
C GLY A 1036 5.79 -24.68 -27.16
N LEU A 1037 6.53 -23.91 -26.37
CA LEU A 1037 7.88 -24.26 -25.90
C LEU A 1037 7.92 -25.59 -25.14
N LEU A 1038 6.93 -25.86 -24.29
CA LEU A 1038 6.83 -27.12 -23.55
C LEU A 1038 6.67 -28.30 -24.51
N GLN A 1039 5.75 -28.21 -25.48
CA GLN A 1039 5.58 -29.25 -26.50
C GLN A 1039 6.80 -29.41 -27.42
N CYS A 1040 7.52 -28.34 -27.76
CA CYS A 1040 8.79 -28.42 -28.51
C CYS A 1040 9.84 -29.30 -27.81
N GLY A 1041 9.94 -29.19 -26.47
CA GLY A 1041 10.88 -29.97 -25.67
C GLY A 1041 10.54 -31.47 -25.63
N GLU A 1042 9.26 -31.83 -25.80
CA GLU A 1042 8.78 -33.21 -25.80
C GLU A 1042 8.82 -33.85 -27.18
N LEU A 1043 8.41 -33.12 -28.23
CA LEU A 1043 8.48 -33.58 -29.61
C LEU A 1043 9.92 -33.95 -30.01
N LYS A 1044 10.90 -33.11 -29.68
CA LYS A 1044 12.33 -33.42 -29.89
C LYS A 1044 12.78 -34.71 -29.17
N GLN A 1045 12.22 -35.03 -28.01
CA GLN A 1045 12.52 -36.27 -27.27
C GLN A 1045 11.80 -37.50 -27.84
N LEU A 1046 10.67 -37.32 -28.53
CA LEU A 1046 9.92 -38.37 -29.21
C LEU A 1046 10.55 -38.69 -30.58
N GLU A 1047 10.87 -37.67 -31.37
CA GLU A 1047 11.57 -37.80 -32.67
C GLU A 1047 12.94 -38.48 -32.51
N ALA A 1048 13.70 -38.14 -31.45
CA ALA A 1048 14.96 -38.79 -31.11
C ALA A 1048 14.84 -40.27 -30.70
N LYS A 1049 13.62 -40.76 -30.43
CA LYS A 1049 13.33 -42.16 -30.07
C LYS A 1049 12.62 -42.92 -31.19
N THR A 1050 11.78 -42.24 -31.98
CA THR A 1050 11.02 -42.82 -33.10
C THR A 1050 10.83 -41.77 -34.20
N PRO A 1051 11.48 -41.89 -35.38
CA PRO A 1051 11.18 -41.02 -36.51
C PRO A 1051 9.82 -41.37 -37.12
N MET A 1052 8.93 -40.39 -37.25
CA MET A 1052 7.63 -40.53 -37.91
C MET A 1052 7.70 -40.12 -39.39
N ASN A 1053 6.81 -40.70 -40.21
CA ASN A 1053 6.60 -40.25 -41.60
C ASN A 1053 5.56 -39.11 -41.65
N GLU A 1054 5.71 -38.18 -42.59
CA GLU A 1054 4.78 -37.04 -42.76
C GLU A 1054 3.32 -37.46 -43.08
N THR A 1055 3.11 -38.69 -43.56
CA THR A 1055 1.78 -39.23 -43.92
C THR A 1055 0.88 -39.53 -42.73
N ASP A 1056 1.44 -39.67 -41.52
CA ASP A 1056 0.71 -40.06 -40.30
C ASP A 1056 0.50 -38.87 -39.32
N LEU A 1057 0.66 -37.64 -39.82
CA LEU A 1057 0.55 -36.43 -38.99
C LEU A 1057 -0.90 -36.18 -38.51
N PRO A 1058 -1.13 -35.94 -37.19
CA PRO A 1058 -2.47 -35.67 -36.67
C PRO A 1058 -3.10 -34.38 -37.26
N PRO A 1059 -4.44 -34.27 -37.25
CA PRO A 1059 -5.15 -33.16 -37.89
C PRO A 1059 -4.82 -31.80 -37.24
N CYS A 1060 -4.70 -30.76 -38.06
CA CYS A 1060 -4.49 -29.40 -37.60
C CYS A 1060 -5.74 -28.86 -36.88
N VAL A 1061 -5.53 -28.10 -35.80
CA VAL A 1061 -6.58 -27.48 -34.97
C VAL A 1061 -6.29 -25.99 -34.87
N SER A 1062 -7.11 -25.16 -35.52
CA SER A 1062 -7.05 -23.69 -35.38
C SER A 1062 -7.70 -23.29 -34.06
N LEU A 1063 -6.93 -22.67 -33.17
CA LEU A 1063 -7.40 -22.13 -31.89
C LEU A 1063 -8.03 -20.74 -32.05
N ASP A 1064 -7.90 -20.13 -33.23
CA ASP A 1064 -8.46 -18.83 -33.61
C ASP A 1064 -9.64 -18.94 -34.60
N GLY A 1065 -10.19 -20.14 -34.76
CA GLY A 1065 -11.33 -20.50 -35.61
C GLY A 1065 -12.62 -20.80 -34.83
N PRO A 1066 -13.68 -21.30 -35.48
CA PRO A 1066 -14.91 -21.75 -34.80
C PRO A 1066 -14.73 -23.07 -34.01
N GLU A 1067 -15.68 -23.39 -33.12
CA GLU A 1067 -15.64 -24.59 -32.25
C GLU A 1067 -16.07 -25.87 -33.00
N ASP A 1068 -15.21 -26.32 -33.92
CA ASP A 1068 -15.42 -27.49 -34.77
C ASP A 1068 -15.21 -28.84 -34.05
N MET A 1069 -15.56 -29.94 -34.73
CA MET A 1069 -15.42 -31.30 -34.19
C MET A 1069 -13.97 -31.70 -33.91
N THR A 1070 -13.01 -31.16 -34.67
CA THR A 1070 -11.56 -31.32 -34.41
C THR A 1070 -11.15 -30.61 -33.12
N THR A 1071 -11.61 -29.38 -32.92
CA THR A 1071 -11.42 -28.61 -31.67
C THR A 1071 -11.99 -29.35 -30.46
N LYS A 1072 -13.19 -29.94 -30.59
CA LYS A 1072 -13.82 -30.75 -29.53
C LYS A 1072 -13.03 -32.02 -29.21
N ALA A 1073 -12.49 -32.71 -30.22
CA ALA A 1073 -11.60 -33.86 -30.03
C ALA A 1073 -10.28 -33.48 -29.35
N PHE A 1074 -9.71 -32.32 -29.69
CA PHE A 1074 -8.52 -31.78 -29.05
C PHE A 1074 -8.77 -31.41 -27.58
N LEU A 1075 -9.81 -30.63 -27.28
CA LEU A 1075 -10.16 -30.26 -25.90
C LEU A 1075 -10.42 -31.50 -25.05
N GLY A 1076 -11.28 -32.42 -25.51
CA GLY A 1076 -11.63 -33.63 -24.79
C GLY A 1076 -10.47 -34.61 -24.59
N HIS A 1077 -9.75 -34.95 -25.66
CA HIS A 1077 -8.83 -36.10 -25.69
C HIS A 1077 -7.38 -35.76 -26.06
N GLY A 1078 -7.04 -34.50 -26.32
CA GLY A 1078 -5.70 -34.08 -26.75
C GLY A 1078 -5.35 -34.43 -28.20
N ILE A 1079 -6.33 -34.85 -29.00
CA ILE A 1079 -6.11 -35.32 -30.38
C ILE A 1079 -6.08 -34.14 -31.35
N GLY A 1080 -4.90 -33.84 -31.89
CA GLY A 1080 -4.71 -32.83 -32.94
C GLY A 1080 -3.43 -32.01 -32.75
N ARG A 1081 -3.04 -31.25 -33.79
CA ARG A 1081 -1.89 -30.33 -33.75
C ARG A 1081 -2.41 -28.89 -33.60
N PRO A 1082 -2.29 -28.26 -32.42
CA PRO A 1082 -2.82 -26.91 -32.20
C PRO A 1082 -1.98 -25.85 -32.93
N GLY A 1083 -2.66 -24.80 -33.41
CA GLY A 1083 -2.02 -23.66 -34.06
C GLY A 1083 -2.97 -22.49 -34.26
N LEU A 1084 -2.43 -21.43 -34.84
CA LEU A 1084 -3.11 -20.17 -35.15
C LEU A 1084 -3.10 -19.94 -36.67
N THR A 1085 -3.91 -19.00 -37.14
CA THR A 1085 -3.94 -18.58 -38.54
C THR A 1085 -3.22 -17.24 -38.67
N MET A 1086 -2.32 -17.11 -39.64
CA MET A 1086 -1.63 -15.86 -40.01
C MET A 1086 -2.06 -15.45 -41.42
N THR A 1087 -2.40 -14.19 -41.65
CA THR A 1087 -2.78 -13.69 -42.98
C THR A 1087 -1.57 -13.11 -43.69
N GLN A 1088 -1.07 -13.74 -44.75
CA GLN A 1088 0.00 -13.16 -45.57
C GLN A 1088 -0.60 -12.45 -46.79
N GLY A 1089 -0.44 -11.12 -46.82
CA GLY A 1089 -0.89 -10.27 -47.92
C GLY A 1089 -0.02 -10.49 -49.17
N GLY A 1090 -0.58 -11.19 -50.16
CA GLY A 1090 0.01 -11.35 -51.49
C GLY A 1090 -0.67 -10.43 -52.52
N PRO A 1091 -0.10 -10.31 -53.74
CA PRO A 1091 -0.69 -9.49 -54.81
C PRO A 1091 -2.06 -9.99 -55.29
N ASP A 1092 -2.39 -11.27 -55.06
CA ASP A 1092 -3.70 -11.88 -55.36
C ASP A 1092 -4.65 -11.94 -54.14
N GLY A 1093 -4.27 -11.35 -53.00
CA GLY A 1093 -5.09 -11.27 -51.78
C GLY A 1093 -4.45 -11.89 -50.53
N ASP A 1094 -5.15 -11.79 -49.39
CA ASP A 1094 -4.71 -12.36 -48.12
C ASP A 1094 -4.84 -13.89 -48.11
N THR A 1095 -3.71 -14.58 -47.97
CA THR A 1095 -3.68 -16.04 -47.86
C THR A 1095 -3.55 -16.47 -46.39
N PRO A 1096 -4.43 -17.36 -45.89
CA PRO A 1096 -4.34 -17.87 -44.52
C PRO A 1096 -3.30 -18.99 -44.41
N ILE A 1097 -2.28 -18.78 -43.58
CA ILE A 1097 -1.20 -19.72 -43.28
C ILE A 1097 -1.42 -20.31 -41.88
N PHE A 1098 -1.30 -21.62 -41.75
CA PHE A 1098 -1.40 -22.30 -40.45
C PHE A 1098 -0.06 -22.27 -39.71
N CYS A 1099 -0.04 -21.58 -38.57
CA CYS A 1099 1.09 -21.40 -37.67
C CYS A 1099 0.93 -22.29 -36.43
N GLU A 1100 1.50 -23.49 -36.51
CA GLU A 1100 1.51 -24.51 -35.45
C GLU A 1100 2.21 -24.01 -34.17
N LEU A 1101 1.67 -24.33 -32.97
CA LEU A 1101 2.26 -23.87 -31.69
C LEU A 1101 3.66 -24.44 -31.42
N SER A 1102 4.03 -25.54 -32.10
CA SER A 1102 5.39 -26.12 -32.15
C SER A 1102 6.46 -25.16 -32.71
N LYS A 1103 6.08 -23.98 -33.20
CA LYS A 1103 6.94 -22.96 -33.79
C LYS A 1103 6.76 -21.62 -33.04
N PRO A 1104 7.43 -21.43 -31.88
CA PRO A 1104 7.22 -20.27 -31.00
C PRO A 1104 7.39 -18.91 -31.71
N ARG A 1105 8.29 -18.81 -32.69
CA ARG A 1105 8.46 -17.64 -33.58
C ARG A 1105 7.19 -17.29 -34.35
N SER A 1106 6.47 -18.28 -34.86
CA SER A 1106 5.22 -18.07 -35.60
C SER A 1106 4.08 -17.63 -34.67
N VAL A 1107 4.06 -18.10 -33.41
CA VAL A 1107 3.09 -17.64 -32.39
C VAL A 1107 3.27 -16.14 -32.10
N MET A 1108 4.52 -15.70 -31.88
CA MET A 1108 4.82 -14.28 -31.65
C MET A 1108 4.57 -13.41 -32.89
N ALA A 1109 4.87 -13.91 -34.10
CA ALA A 1109 4.54 -13.21 -35.35
C ALA A 1109 3.02 -13.00 -35.54
N VAL A 1110 2.19 -13.98 -35.17
CA VAL A 1110 0.72 -13.84 -35.19
C VAL A 1110 0.24 -12.78 -34.20
N ALA A 1111 0.79 -12.74 -32.98
CA ALA A 1111 0.44 -11.72 -32.00
C ALA A 1111 0.80 -10.30 -32.48
N ARG A 1112 2.02 -10.14 -33.03
CA ARG A 1112 2.48 -8.88 -33.65
C ARG A 1112 1.56 -8.43 -34.79
N GLN A 1113 1.15 -9.34 -35.66
CA GLN A 1113 0.20 -9.04 -36.74
C GLN A 1113 -1.16 -8.51 -36.25
N VAL A 1114 -1.65 -8.96 -35.08
CA VAL A 1114 -2.89 -8.42 -34.49
C VAL A 1114 -2.72 -6.96 -34.08
N PHE A 1115 -1.57 -6.59 -33.51
CA PHE A 1115 -1.26 -5.19 -33.18
C PHE A 1115 -1.09 -4.31 -34.42
N GLU A 1116 -0.28 -4.75 -35.39
CA GLU A 1116 -0.02 -4.02 -36.64
C GLU A 1116 -1.30 -3.84 -37.47
N GLY A 1117 -2.18 -4.85 -37.50
CA GLY A 1117 -3.49 -4.77 -38.17
C GLY A 1117 -4.49 -3.81 -37.51
N ASN A 1118 -4.38 -3.57 -36.19
CA ASN A 1118 -5.23 -2.58 -35.52
C ASN A 1118 -4.68 -1.15 -35.65
N CYS A 1119 -3.36 -0.98 -35.72
CA CYS A 1119 -2.69 0.32 -35.87
C CYS A 1119 -1.89 0.40 -37.20
N PRO A 1120 -2.57 0.39 -38.36
CA PRO A 1120 -1.90 0.52 -39.65
C PRO A 1120 -1.22 1.90 -39.75
N CYS A 1121 0.09 1.91 -39.97
CA CYS A 1121 0.90 3.10 -40.19
C CYS A 1121 1.07 3.32 -41.71
N PRO A 1122 0.30 4.21 -42.35
CA PRO A 1122 0.33 4.39 -43.81
C PRO A 1122 1.57 5.15 -44.31
N PHE A 1123 2.28 5.86 -43.43
CA PHE A 1123 3.48 6.62 -43.76
C PHE A 1123 4.70 6.16 -42.92
N PRO A 1124 5.93 6.20 -43.45
CA PRO A 1124 7.14 5.76 -42.70
C PRO A 1124 7.46 6.59 -41.44
N GLU A 1125 6.84 7.75 -41.28
CA GLU A 1125 6.99 8.62 -40.10
C GLU A 1125 5.99 8.31 -38.98
N ASP A 1126 4.89 7.59 -39.29
CA ASP A 1126 3.90 7.16 -38.31
C ASP A 1126 4.44 6.00 -37.48
N ARG A 1127 4.43 6.15 -36.15
CA ARG A 1127 4.74 5.09 -35.20
C ARG A 1127 3.48 4.64 -34.46
N PRO A 1128 3.34 3.35 -34.10
CA PRO A 1128 2.27 2.89 -33.24
C PRO A 1128 2.33 3.57 -31.85
N PRO A 1129 1.22 3.58 -31.08
CA PRO A 1129 1.20 4.06 -29.70
C PRO A 1129 2.33 3.43 -28.86
N PRO A 1130 3.01 4.16 -27.95
CA PRO A 1130 4.22 3.65 -27.28
C PRO A 1130 4.03 2.33 -26.54
N MET A 1131 2.88 2.10 -25.90
CA MET A 1131 2.52 0.81 -25.30
C MET A 1131 2.57 -0.34 -26.33
N ILE A 1132 1.95 -0.16 -27.50
CA ILE A 1132 1.95 -1.15 -28.59
C ILE A 1132 3.36 -1.31 -29.17
N GLN A 1133 4.12 -0.24 -29.32
CA GLN A 1133 5.51 -0.31 -29.79
C GLN A 1133 6.36 -1.19 -28.85
N ASN A 1134 6.33 -0.91 -27.54
CA ASN A 1134 7.05 -1.68 -26.53
C ASN A 1134 6.58 -3.14 -26.45
N LEU A 1135 5.28 -3.40 -26.64
CA LEU A 1135 4.71 -4.75 -26.67
C LEU A 1135 5.19 -5.53 -27.90
N CYS A 1136 5.19 -4.92 -29.08
CA CYS A 1136 5.71 -5.54 -30.31
C CYS A 1136 7.22 -5.80 -30.21
N GLU A 1137 8.00 -4.87 -29.66
CA GLU A 1137 9.44 -5.05 -29.42
C GLU A 1137 9.70 -6.20 -28.43
N LEU A 1138 8.93 -6.31 -27.34
CA LEU A 1138 9.06 -7.38 -26.36
C LEU A 1138 8.62 -8.75 -26.94
N ILE A 1139 7.57 -8.78 -27.76
CA ILE A 1139 7.12 -9.98 -28.49
C ILE A 1139 8.17 -10.42 -29.52
N GLU A 1140 8.85 -9.48 -30.17
CA GLU A 1140 9.96 -9.75 -31.10
C GLU A 1140 11.22 -10.28 -30.37
N ASP A 1141 11.67 -9.63 -29.29
CA ASP A 1141 12.80 -10.10 -28.47
C ASP A 1141 12.54 -11.52 -27.92
N LEU A 1142 11.29 -11.85 -27.54
CA LEU A 1142 10.90 -13.19 -27.08
C LEU A 1142 10.69 -14.21 -28.21
N GLY A 1143 10.29 -13.76 -29.40
CA GLY A 1143 10.25 -14.61 -30.59
C GLY A 1143 11.65 -15.00 -31.08
N ASN A 1144 12.60 -14.06 -31.03
CA ASN A 1144 13.97 -14.23 -31.55
C ASN A 1144 14.88 -15.13 -30.69
N LEU A 1145 14.40 -15.59 -29.53
CA LEU A 1145 15.09 -16.61 -28.71
C LEU A 1145 15.31 -17.92 -29.50
N PRO A 1146 16.38 -18.69 -29.18
CA PRO A 1146 16.72 -19.94 -29.86
C PRO A 1146 15.81 -21.11 -29.46
#